data_AF-A0A8H3UVX3-F1
#
_entry.id   AF-A0A8H3UVX3-F1
#
_cell.length_a   1.000
_cell.length_b   1.000
_cell.length_c   1.000
_cell.angle_alpha   90.00
_cell.angle_beta   90.00
_cell.angle_gamma   90.00
#
_symmetry.space_group_name_H-M   'P 1'
#
loop_
_entity.id
_entity.type
_entity.pdbx_description
1 polymer ?
#
loop_
_entity_poly.entity_id
_entity_poly.type
_entity_poly.pdbx_seq_one_letter_code
_entity_poly.pdbx_strand_id
1 'polypeptide(L)'
;MVQLKLFGVEQWMDDYCPKATHDIAETCCDSISIDDLEGMCEDKSAKVMDTSVRLGYGEIRGSNDLRNNLARLYSSKAASPLSRDNILITPGAIAANHLVFYSLVGPGDHVICHYPTYQQLYEIPASLGAEVDLWKADPKKDWKLDLDDLKSLVKDKTKIIIINNPNNPTGSILTGPFLRELIDFAESKDIIIHSDEVYRPIFHSISPISSDFPPSILSLGYKNTIATGSMSKAYALAGIRTGWIASRNPEFIEKIANARHYTTISVSSVDERIAAFALHQNTVHQLLSRNITLAKTNLAILEKFVDKHDDICGWVKPIAELPGTIRLFDLQADGSLNDTEITLIPQPTSHPDDPLRWSAARRYWHATLLCFIAAFTAATSNDAGSAADSQNSDLGISYNQINNAAVTLYGRRINYLISISMGLGGAAWFARVMSSGDSIGSQFFVGASESCAEAAVQQSLSDIFFQHQRGTVLGFYVLSTNLGTYLGPLVGGYIADSTLGWRWVGWFAVIVSGALLVVLFFGLEETAFDRRNFVDGASTSPALSARGDDTEKKGSISMPQERRSSVVHAGELESVKPRKPYWKRIALITPAPNLIGFGFKQYGQRLWHILRVFTFPAVLYAGLQWGAQDAWLTFYLTLEEDNWYGEPWNYTNAQVATMNVPCIIGSFIGCIYGGYFSDLFVRWMAKRNNGVAEAEHRLWFMFPTALISPIGLILFGVGTNNGWNWPVPYVGLGFIGFGWGCAGDISMTYLMDCYPDMVLEGMVGVAVVNNTIGMIFTFGTSYWFEAQSVTGVMCIIGALSFVFIMASLPMMIWGTYPNGFNVMELACRKASPELSSVEPMGETLKVRNLAMAGSGTKRHISPKLFAASAGDGRGFTGPNKVFLTTVEPRNSPEGTLTHLLTNLISKPSIRLW
;
A
#
# COMPACT_ATOMS: atom_id res chain seq x y z
N MET A 1 11.41 35.13 -42.21
CA MET A 1 10.74 33.82 -42.40
C MET A 1 10.76 33.10 -41.06
N VAL A 2 9.67 32.43 -40.69
CA VAL A 2 9.66 31.54 -39.51
C VAL A 2 10.66 30.42 -39.78
N GLN A 3 11.63 30.25 -38.89
CA GLN A 3 12.68 29.22 -39.00
C GLN A 3 12.27 28.06 -38.08
N LEU A 4 11.88 26.93 -38.64
CA LEU A 4 11.59 25.71 -37.89
C LEU A 4 12.69 24.69 -38.18
N LYS A 5 13.30 24.16 -37.12
CA LYS A 5 14.21 23.01 -37.26
C LYS A 5 13.39 21.76 -37.57
N LEU A 6 14.04 20.81 -38.24
CA LEU A 6 13.47 19.49 -38.46
C LEU A 6 13.15 18.82 -37.12
N PHE A 7 11.99 18.17 -37.04
CA PHE A 7 11.57 17.44 -35.85
C PHE A 7 12.30 16.09 -35.84
N GLY A 8 13.29 15.93 -34.95
CA GLY A 8 14.25 14.83 -35.01
C GLY A 8 13.59 13.46 -34.86
N VAL A 9 12.67 13.32 -33.90
CA VAL A 9 11.95 12.05 -33.68
C VAL A 9 11.04 11.71 -34.86
N GLU A 10 10.27 12.66 -35.39
CA GLU A 10 9.37 12.42 -36.53
C GLU A 10 10.16 12.04 -37.79
N GLN A 11 11.28 12.73 -38.07
CA GLN A 11 12.14 12.39 -39.20
C GLN A 11 12.72 10.96 -39.06
N TRP A 12 13.12 10.58 -37.84
CA TRP A 12 13.57 9.22 -37.57
C TRP A 12 12.42 8.21 -37.76
N MET A 13 11.23 8.49 -37.27
CA MET A 13 10.07 7.60 -37.44
C MET A 13 9.68 7.44 -38.91
N ASP A 14 9.66 8.51 -39.71
CA ASP A 14 9.41 8.47 -41.15
C ASP A 14 10.41 7.57 -41.89
N ASP A 15 11.70 7.69 -41.55
CA ASP A 15 12.77 6.95 -42.20
C ASP A 15 12.77 5.44 -41.83
N TYR A 16 12.39 5.09 -40.59
CA TYR A 16 12.66 3.78 -40.00
C TYR A 16 11.41 2.98 -39.56
N CYS A 17 10.33 3.60 -39.05
CA CYS A 17 9.15 2.86 -38.57
C CYS A 17 8.48 2.00 -39.66
N PRO A 18 8.28 2.47 -40.92
CA PRO A 18 7.70 1.64 -41.97
C PRO A 18 8.53 0.39 -42.33
N LYS A 19 9.82 0.38 -41.95
CA LYS A 19 10.76 -0.71 -42.24
C LYS A 19 10.98 -1.61 -41.02
N ALA A 20 10.48 -1.23 -39.85
CA ALA A 20 10.72 -1.96 -38.60
C ALA A 20 9.90 -3.26 -38.57
N THR A 21 10.57 -4.39 -38.36
CA THR A 21 9.88 -5.66 -38.09
C THR A 21 9.30 -5.71 -36.67
N HIS A 22 10.00 -5.09 -35.73
CA HIS A 22 9.59 -4.95 -34.33
C HIS A 22 9.74 -3.49 -33.94
N ASP A 23 8.61 -2.78 -33.84
CA ASP A 23 8.60 -1.38 -33.41
C ASP A 23 8.49 -1.30 -31.88
N ILE A 24 9.58 -0.88 -31.25
CA ILE A 24 9.69 -0.57 -29.81
C ILE A 24 10.09 0.90 -29.59
N ALA A 25 9.97 1.75 -30.63
CA ALA A 25 10.32 3.16 -30.57
C ALA A 25 9.13 4.04 -30.18
N GLU A 26 7.90 3.55 -30.38
CA GLU A 26 6.70 4.29 -30.01
C GLU A 26 6.58 4.45 -28.48
N THR A 27 6.03 5.58 -28.05
CA THR A 27 5.82 5.92 -26.63
C THR A 27 4.34 5.89 -26.23
N CYS A 28 3.47 5.30 -27.05
CA CYS A 28 2.03 5.18 -26.81
C CYS A 28 1.72 3.80 -26.24
N CYS A 29 0.69 3.72 -25.39
CA CYS A 29 0.08 2.42 -25.09
C CYS A 29 -0.48 1.76 -26.34
N ASP A 30 -0.43 0.44 -26.37
CA ASP A 30 -0.96 -0.36 -27.48
C ASP A 30 -2.42 0.02 -27.80
N SER A 31 -2.63 0.52 -29.02
CA SER A 31 -3.89 1.13 -29.47
C SER A 31 -5.05 0.14 -29.44
N ILE A 32 -6.25 0.65 -29.21
CA ILE A 32 -7.48 -0.16 -29.13
C ILE A 32 -8.46 0.18 -30.24
N SER A 33 -9.30 -0.80 -30.61
CA SER A 33 -10.40 -0.58 -31.55
C SER A 33 -11.63 0.03 -30.85
N ILE A 34 -12.59 0.51 -31.64
CA ILE A 34 -13.89 0.97 -31.11
C ILE A 34 -14.64 -0.19 -30.44
N ASP A 35 -14.53 -1.41 -31.00
CA ASP A 35 -15.16 -2.60 -30.42
C ASP A 35 -14.54 -2.97 -29.07
N ASP A 36 -13.22 -2.86 -28.92
CA ASP A 36 -12.54 -3.04 -27.64
C ASP A 36 -13.02 -2.01 -26.61
N LEU A 37 -13.18 -0.75 -27.04
CA LEU A 37 -13.66 0.34 -26.19
C LEU A 37 -15.11 0.12 -25.73
N GLU A 38 -16.01 -0.29 -26.62
CA GLU A 38 -17.38 -0.71 -26.26
C GLU A 38 -17.36 -1.92 -25.32
N GLY A 39 -16.44 -2.86 -25.56
CA GLY A 39 -16.21 -4.03 -24.70
C GLY A 39 -15.82 -3.65 -23.26
N MET A 40 -15.10 -2.54 -23.07
CA MET A 40 -14.67 -2.01 -21.78
C MET A 40 -15.73 -1.18 -21.05
N CYS A 41 -16.81 -0.77 -21.72
CA CYS A 41 -17.88 0.00 -21.08
C CYS A 41 -18.73 -0.91 -20.16
N GLU A 42 -19.02 -0.47 -18.94
CA GLU A 42 -19.91 -1.18 -18.02
C GLU A 42 -21.37 -1.20 -18.54
N ASP A 43 -21.80 -0.12 -19.16
CA ASP A 43 -23.10 -0.06 -19.84
C ASP A 43 -23.00 -0.68 -21.24
N LYS A 44 -23.49 -1.91 -21.38
CA LYS A 44 -23.48 -2.65 -22.65
C LYS A 44 -24.49 -2.16 -23.68
N SER A 45 -25.44 -1.30 -23.27
CA SER A 45 -26.39 -0.67 -24.18
C SER A 45 -25.83 0.61 -24.81
N ALA A 46 -24.84 1.22 -24.18
CA ALA A 46 -24.20 2.42 -24.68
C ALA A 46 -23.40 2.11 -25.97
N LYS A 47 -23.61 2.94 -26.99
CA LYS A 47 -22.87 2.90 -28.25
C LYS A 47 -21.93 4.07 -28.33
N VAL A 48 -20.71 3.82 -28.83
CA VAL A 48 -19.73 4.89 -29.05
C VAL A 48 -20.23 5.85 -30.12
N MET A 49 -20.89 5.34 -31.16
CA MET A 49 -21.34 6.13 -32.31
C MET A 49 -22.83 5.96 -32.59
N ASP A 50 -23.51 7.08 -32.81
CA ASP A 50 -24.81 7.15 -33.46
C ASP A 50 -24.60 7.60 -34.91
N THR A 51 -24.76 6.68 -35.85
CA THR A 51 -24.52 6.91 -37.28
C THR A 51 -25.57 7.83 -37.93
N SER A 52 -26.65 8.18 -37.22
CA SER A 52 -27.67 9.11 -37.69
C SER A 52 -27.32 10.58 -37.42
N VAL A 53 -26.32 10.86 -36.57
CA VAL A 53 -25.90 12.21 -36.22
C VAL A 53 -25.26 12.92 -37.41
N ARG A 54 -25.72 14.14 -37.70
CA ARG A 54 -25.15 14.98 -38.77
C ARG A 54 -23.76 15.50 -38.39
N LEU A 55 -22.80 15.33 -39.29
CA LEU A 55 -21.40 15.72 -39.12
C LEU A 55 -21.15 17.20 -39.44
N GLY A 56 -21.70 18.09 -38.61
CA GLY A 56 -21.41 19.54 -38.65
C GLY A 56 -20.20 19.92 -37.79
N TYR A 57 -19.97 21.23 -37.59
CA TYR A 57 -18.88 21.73 -36.75
C TYR A 57 -18.98 21.37 -35.26
N GLY A 58 -20.14 20.90 -34.81
CA GLY A 58 -20.41 20.57 -33.41
C GLY A 58 -20.35 21.79 -32.49
N GLU A 59 -20.11 21.54 -31.20
CA GLU A 59 -19.77 22.60 -30.25
C GLU A 59 -18.34 23.06 -30.48
N ILE A 60 -18.14 24.34 -30.83
CA ILE A 60 -16.82 24.83 -31.24
C ILE A 60 -15.75 24.55 -30.17
N ARG A 61 -16.04 24.80 -28.89
CA ARG A 61 -15.10 24.53 -27.76
C ARG A 61 -14.90 23.05 -27.44
N GLY A 62 -15.74 22.21 -28.02
CA GLY A 62 -15.86 20.78 -27.80
C GLY A 62 -17.10 20.41 -27.01
N SER A 63 -17.57 19.17 -27.17
CA SER A 63 -18.81 18.70 -26.55
C SER A 63 -18.84 18.89 -25.03
N ASN A 64 -20.03 19.20 -24.50
CA ASN A 64 -20.26 19.32 -23.07
C ASN A 64 -19.86 18.05 -22.30
N ASP A 65 -20.16 16.87 -22.83
CA ASP A 65 -19.84 15.59 -22.18
C ASP A 65 -18.34 15.40 -22.02
N LEU A 66 -17.56 15.62 -23.09
CA LEU A 66 -16.11 15.50 -23.04
C LEU A 66 -15.49 16.51 -22.06
N ARG A 67 -15.91 17.78 -22.12
CA ARG A 67 -15.38 18.83 -21.23
C ARG A 67 -15.75 18.59 -19.78
N ASN A 68 -16.95 18.07 -19.49
CA ASN A 68 -17.36 17.67 -18.15
C ASN A 68 -16.53 16.49 -17.62
N ASN A 69 -16.29 15.47 -18.46
CA ASN A 69 -15.44 14.32 -18.10
C ASN A 69 -14.02 14.77 -17.75
N LEU A 70 -13.43 15.65 -18.56
CA LEU A 70 -12.10 16.21 -18.32
C LEU A 70 -12.05 17.11 -17.08
N ALA A 71 -13.02 18.01 -16.91
CA ALA A 71 -13.10 18.86 -15.73
C ALA A 71 -13.15 18.02 -14.44
N ARG A 72 -13.92 16.91 -14.44
CA ARG A 72 -13.96 15.95 -13.34
C ARG A 72 -12.61 15.25 -13.12
N LEU A 73 -11.91 14.83 -14.17
CA LEU A 73 -10.59 14.19 -14.05
C LEU A 73 -9.56 15.12 -13.38
N TYR A 74 -9.55 16.41 -13.73
CA TYR A 74 -8.66 17.41 -13.10
C TYR A 74 -9.12 17.89 -11.72
N SER A 75 -10.41 17.78 -11.43
CA SER A 75 -10.97 18.12 -10.11
C SER A 75 -10.70 17.06 -9.06
N SER A 76 -10.38 15.83 -9.46
CA SER A 76 -10.02 14.76 -8.52
C SER A 76 -8.83 15.19 -7.65
N LYS A 77 -9.04 15.28 -6.33
CA LYS A 77 -8.07 15.75 -5.32
C LYS A 77 -7.67 17.24 -5.39
N ALA A 78 -8.35 18.07 -6.18
CA ALA A 78 -8.12 19.52 -6.17
C ALA A 78 -8.94 20.20 -5.05
N ALA A 79 -8.38 21.25 -4.43
CA ALA A 79 -9.07 22.02 -3.39
C ALA A 79 -10.33 22.74 -3.90
N SER A 80 -10.36 23.09 -5.19
CA SER A 80 -11.54 23.61 -5.88
C SER A 80 -11.82 22.84 -7.18
N PRO A 81 -13.07 22.46 -7.47
CA PRO A 81 -13.40 21.78 -8.71
C PRO A 81 -13.30 22.74 -9.91
N LEU A 82 -12.81 22.22 -11.03
CA LEU A 82 -12.84 22.90 -12.33
C LEU A 82 -14.22 22.74 -12.97
N SER A 83 -14.66 23.75 -13.71
CA SER A 83 -15.83 23.65 -14.58
C SER A 83 -15.42 23.27 -16.00
N ARG A 84 -16.40 22.91 -16.84
CA ARG A 84 -16.18 22.69 -18.28
C ARG A 84 -15.65 23.92 -19.02
N ASP A 85 -15.79 25.12 -18.44
CA ASP A 85 -15.33 26.37 -19.04
C ASP A 85 -13.82 26.56 -18.83
N ASN A 86 -13.21 25.77 -17.94
CA ASN A 86 -11.76 25.69 -17.77
C ASN A 86 -11.08 24.77 -18.80
N ILE A 87 -11.84 24.15 -19.71
CA ILE A 87 -11.37 23.13 -20.64
C ILE A 87 -11.64 23.55 -22.10
N LEU A 88 -10.61 23.45 -22.94
CA LEU A 88 -10.70 23.68 -24.38
C LEU A 88 -10.20 22.45 -25.15
N ILE A 89 -11.02 21.89 -26.04
CA ILE A 89 -10.66 20.69 -26.82
C ILE A 89 -9.84 21.08 -28.06
N THR A 90 -8.85 20.26 -28.42
CA THR A 90 -7.91 20.49 -29.52
C THR A 90 -7.62 19.20 -30.31
N PRO A 91 -7.15 19.29 -31.57
CA PRO A 91 -6.66 18.13 -32.32
C PRO A 91 -5.35 17.55 -31.76
N GLY A 92 -5.44 16.79 -30.68
CA GLY A 92 -4.31 16.23 -29.94
C GLY A 92 -3.58 17.25 -29.09
N ALA A 93 -2.61 16.77 -28.30
CA ALA A 93 -1.76 17.62 -27.47
C ALA A 93 -0.80 18.48 -28.32
N ILE A 94 -0.43 18.03 -29.53
CA ILE A 94 0.41 18.81 -30.44
C ILE A 94 -0.24 20.17 -30.79
N ALA A 95 -1.54 20.17 -31.10
CA ALA A 95 -2.28 21.40 -31.33
C ALA A 95 -2.50 22.19 -30.03
N ALA A 96 -2.68 21.50 -28.89
CA ALA A 96 -2.80 22.12 -27.58
C ALA A 96 -1.56 22.97 -27.24
N ASN A 97 -0.39 22.34 -27.25
CA ASN A 97 0.90 22.97 -26.97
C ASN A 97 1.17 24.13 -27.93
N HIS A 98 0.96 23.91 -29.24
CA HIS A 98 1.12 24.97 -30.24
C HIS A 98 0.23 26.17 -29.95
N LEU A 99 -1.05 25.96 -29.65
CA LEU A 99 -2.00 27.04 -29.37
C LEU A 99 -1.66 27.81 -28.09
N VAL A 100 -1.19 27.12 -27.05
CA VAL A 100 -0.72 27.77 -25.81
C VAL A 100 0.43 28.73 -26.16
N PHE A 101 1.48 28.25 -26.81
CA PHE A 101 2.64 29.07 -27.10
C PHE A 101 2.33 30.18 -28.11
N TYR A 102 1.58 29.87 -29.17
CA TYR A 102 1.15 30.85 -30.17
C TYR A 102 0.32 32.00 -29.55
N SER A 103 -0.44 31.71 -28.48
CA SER A 103 -1.28 32.71 -27.82
C SER A 103 -0.55 33.51 -26.74
N LEU A 104 0.47 32.92 -26.10
CA LEU A 104 1.08 33.47 -24.89
C LEU A 104 2.52 33.94 -25.07
N VAL A 105 3.23 33.44 -26.07
CA VAL A 105 4.66 33.69 -26.28
C VAL A 105 4.87 34.50 -27.55
N GLY A 106 5.77 35.49 -27.51
CA GLY A 106 6.16 36.28 -28.67
C GLY A 106 7.57 36.87 -28.55
N PRO A 107 7.96 37.72 -29.51
CA PRO A 107 9.28 38.33 -29.54
C PRO A 107 9.60 39.11 -28.27
N GLY A 108 10.76 38.83 -27.67
CA GLY A 108 11.24 39.51 -26.46
C GLY A 108 10.86 38.81 -25.14
N ASP A 109 9.97 37.83 -25.16
CA ASP A 109 9.69 36.98 -23.99
C ASP A 109 10.87 36.04 -23.71
N HIS A 110 11.02 35.62 -22.45
CA HIS A 110 11.95 34.55 -22.07
C HIS A 110 11.18 33.32 -21.57
N VAL A 111 11.59 32.14 -22.05
CA VAL A 111 10.98 30.84 -21.77
C VAL A 111 12.04 29.92 -21.19
N ILE A 112 11.69 29.19 -20.12
CA ILE A 112 12.54 28.13 -19.58
C ILE A 112 11.84 26.80 -19.82
N CYS A 113 12.53 25.82 -20.41
CA CYS A 113 11.94 24.53 -20.77
C CYS A 113 12.78 23.38 -20.24
N HIS A 114 12.15 22.40 -19.56
CA HIS A 114 12.79 21.14 -19.18
C HIS A 114 13.47 20.51 -20.41
N TYR A 115 14.70 20.03 -20.27
CA TYR A 115 15.45 19.38 -21.33
C TYR A 115 16.26 18.17 -20.83
N PRO A 116 16.33 17.05 -21.57
CA PRO A 116 15.62 16.77 -22.82
C PRO A 116 14.11 16.58 -22.58
N THR A 117 13.31 17.09 -23.51
CA THR A 117 11.85 16.90 -23.51
C THR A 117 11.32 16.86 -24.95
N TYR A 118 10.01 16.71 -25.12
CA TYR A 118 9.35 16.73 -26.44
C TYR A 118 9.67 18.02 -27.21
N GLN A 119 10.23 17.88 -28.43
CA GLN A 119 10.90 18.97 -29.16
C GLN A 119 10.02 20.22 -29.38
N GLN A 120 8.71 20.03 -29.54
CA GLN A 120 7.76 21.12 -29.73
C GLN A 120 7.80 22.15 -28.58
N LEU A 121 8.06 21.67 -27.36
CA LEU A 121 7.99 22.47 -26.13
C LEU A 121 9.06 23.57 -26.05
N TYR A 122 10.15 23.47 -26.82
CA TYR A 122 11.19 24.51 -26.87
C TYR A 122 11.39 25.11 -28.27
N GLU A 123 11.18 24.36 -29.35
CA GLU A 123 11.35 24.89 -30.72
C GLU A 123 10.19 25.81 -31.14
N ILE A 124 8.96 25.56 -30.71
CA ILE A 124 7.83 26.47 -31.03
C ILE A 124 8.01 27.85 -30.37
N PRO A 125 8.25 27.96 -29.04
CA PRO A 125 8.58 29.25 -28.43
C PRO A 125 9.73 29.98 -29.13
N ALA A 126 10.81 29.27 -29.46
CA ALA A 126 11.95 29.85 -30.18
C ALA A 126 11.56 30.38 -31.57
N SER A 127 10.74 29.62 -32.32
CA SER A 127 10.27 30.02 -33.65
C SER A 127 9.36 31.25 -33.63
N LEU A 128 8.70 31.53 -32.49
CA LEU A 128 7.88 32.71 -32.24
C LEU A 128 8.71 33.94 -31.80
N GLY A 129 10.04 33.79 -31.69
CA GLY A 129 10.97 34.87 -31.36
C GLY A 129 11.27 35.04 -29.87
N ALA A 130 10.86 34.08 -29.03
CA ALA A 130 11.26 34.09 -27.62
C ALA A 130 12.69 33.58 -27.42
N GLU A 131 13.33 34.10 -26.39
CA GLU A 131 14.59 33.55 -25.89
C GLU A 131 14.28 32.29 -25.05
N VAL A 132 14.89 31.16 -25.39
CA VAL A 132 14.59 29.87 -24.74
C VAL A 132 15.84 29.33 -24.05
N ASP A 133 15.79 29.25 -22.72
CA ASP A 133 16.80 28.56 -21.90
C ASP A 133 16.33 27.14 -21.56
N LEU A 134 17.27 26.19 -21.65
CA LEU A 134 17.01 24.78 -21.40
C LEU A 134 17.38 24.40 -19.97
N TRP A 135 16.39 23.99 -19.17
CA TRP A 135 16.57 23.47 -17.82
C TRP A 135 16.94 21.99 -17.87
N LYS A 136 18.24 21.72 -17.82
CA LYS A 136 18.80 20.41 -18.15
C LYS A 136 18.69 19.42 -16.99
N ALA A 137 18.05 18.28 -17.21
CA ALA A 137 18.12 17.12 -16.34
C ALA A 137 19.42 16.34 -16.58
N ASP A 138 20.03 15.83 -15.51
CA ASP A 138 21.27 15.04 -15.59
C ASP A 138 20.96 13.54 -15.44
N PRO A 139 21.32 12.69 -16.42
CA PRO A 139 21.20 11.24 -16.29
C PRO A 139 21.90 10.68 -15.04
N LYS A 140 23.00 11.31 -14.59
CA LYS A 140 23.75 10.89 -13.39
C LYS A 140 23.02 11.23 -12.09
N LYS A 141 21.99 12.09 -12.15
CA LYS A 141 21.13 12.48 -11.02
C LYS A 141 19.72 11.93 -11.20
N ASP A 142 19.59 10.73 -11.76
CA ASP A 142 18.31 10.04 -12.02
C ASP A 142 17.31 10.86 -12.87
N TRP A 143 17.81 11.72 -13.76
CA TRP A 143 16.99 12.66 -14.53
C TRP A 143 16.14 13.61 -13.68
N LYS A 144 16.53 13.85 -12.43
CA LYS A 144 15.89 14.84 -11.55
C LYS A 144 16.27 16.26 -11.97
N LEU A 145 15.32 17.17 -11.81
CA LEU A 145 15.52 18.59 -11.99
C LEU A 145 15.90 19.26 -10.67
N ASP A 146 16.67 20.34 -10.77
CA ASP A 146 17.14 21.13 -9.64
C ASP A 146 16.53 22.54 -9.68
N LEU A 147 15.86 22.95 -8.60
CA LEU A 147 15.24 24.28 -8.50
C LEU A 147 16.27 25.40 -8.39
N ASP A 148 17.48 25.14 -7.90
CA ASP A 148 18.52 26.16 -7.85
C ASP A 148 19.06 26.46 -9.26
N ASP A 149 19.17 25.42 -10.10
CA ASP A 149 19.44 25.61 -11.54
C ASP A 149 18.33 26.45 -12.19
N LEU A 150 17.05 26.15 -11.90
CA LEU A 150 15.93 26.96 -12.40
C LEU A 150 16.05 28.43 -11.96
N LYS A 151 16.32 28.70 -10.67
CA LYS A 151 16.49 30.05 -10.14
C LYS A 151 17.59 30.82 -10.87
N SER A 152 18.68 30.14 -11.24
CA SER A 152 19.80 30.74 -11.99
C SER A 152 19.44 31.12 -13.43
N LEU A 153 18.48 30.43 -14.05
CA LEU A 153 18.01 30.70 -15.41
C LEU A 153 16.95 31.80 -15.47
N VAL A 154 16.25 32.08 -14.36
CA VAL A 154 15.19 33.10 -14.36
C VAL A 154 15.75 34.50 -14.60
N LYS A 155 15.14 35.22 -15.55
CA LYS A 155 15.38 36.61 -15.91
C LYS A 155 14.12 37.43 -15.61
N ASP A 156 14.24 38.75 -15.56
CA ASP A 156 13.10 39.65 -15.29
C ASP A 156 11.97 39.52 -16.33
N LYS A 157 12.32 39.09 -17.54
CA LYS A 157 11.39 38.83 -18.66
C LYS A 157 10.94 37.37 -18.77
N THR A 158 11.27 36.50 -17.81
CA THR A 158 10.80 35.10 -17.81
C THR A 158 9.28 35.08 -17.70
N LYS A 159 8.63 34.56 -18.74
CA LYS A 159 7.17 34.54 -18.84
C LYS A 159 6.57 33.18 -18.56
N ILE A 160 7.24 32.12 -19.01
CA ILE A 160 6.71 30.76 -18.94
C ILE A 160 7.81 29.75 -18.61
N ILE A 161 7.51 28.85 -17.67
CA ILE A 161 8.28 27.65 -17.36
C ILE A 161 7.51 26.46 -17.93
N ILE A 162 8.18 25.65 -18.73
CA ILE A 162 7.59 24.52 -19.45
C ILE A 162 8.15 23.21 -18.89
N ILE A 163 7.26 22.34 -18.45
CA ILE A 163 7.56 20.99 -17.98
C ILE A 163 6.74 19.96 -18.76
N ASN A 164 7.20 18.72 -18.77
CA ASN A 164 6.47 17.55 -19.24
C ASN A 164 6.52 16.50 -18.13
N ASN A 165 5.37 16.08 -17.61
CA ASN A 165 5.28 15.26 -16.41
C ASN A 165 4.17 14.20 -16.49
N PRO A 166 4.50 12.89 -16.56
CA PRO A 166 5.84 12.31 -16.75
C PRO A 166 6.58 12.81 -18.00
N ASN A 167 7.91 12.86 -17.96
CA ASN A 167 8.74 13.40 -19.04
C ASN A 167 9.00 12.39 -20.17
N ASN A 168 8.96 12.84 -21.42
CA ASN A 168 9.45 12.11 -22.60
C ASN A 168 10.85 12.62 -22.97
N PRO A 169 11.90 11.76 -23.05
CA PRO A 169 11.83 10.29 -23.14
C PRO A 169 12.07 9.53 -21.84
N THR A 170 12.39 10.22 -20.74
CA THR A 170 12.98 9.60 -19.55
C THR A 170 12.00 8.79 -18.70
N GLY A 171 10.70 9.07 -18.79
CA GLY A 171 9.68 8.51 -17.89
C GLY A 171 9.75 9.05 -16.46
N SER A 172 10.68 9.97 -16.16
CA SER A 172 10.83 10.59 -14.85
C SER A 172 9.62 11.46 -14.49
N ILE A 173 9.31 11.50 -13.19
CA ILE A 173 8.22 12.31 -12.64
C ILE A 173 8.77 13.44 -11.77
N LEU A 174 8.08 14.57 -11.77
CA LEU A 174 8.26 15.63 -10.78
C LEU A 174 7.30 15.38 -9.62
N THR A 175 7.83 15.12 -8.43
CA THR A 175 7.04 14.69 -7.26
C THR A 175 6.08 15.76 -6.77
N GLY A 176 5.06 15.37 -6.00
CA GLY A 176 4.13 16.29 -5.36
C GLY A 176 4.81 17.44 -4.59
N PRO A 177 5.81 17.18 -3.72
CA PRO A 177 6.59 18.21 -3.04
C PRO A 177 7.33 19.14 -4.01
N PHE A 178 8.04 18.60 -5.00
CA PHE A 178 8.79 19.41 -5.96
C PHE A 178 7.87 20.33 -6.79
N LEU A 179 6.71 19.84 -7.20
CA LEU A 179 5.72 20.64 -7.93
C LEU A 179 5.16 21.80 -7.08
N ARG A 180 5.04 21.62 -5.75
CA ARG A 180 4.66 22.72 -4.84
C ARG A 180 5.77 23.76 -4.75
N GLU A 181 7.00 23.34 -4.54
CA GLU A 181 8.15 24.27 -4.50
C GLU A 181 8.30 25.04 -5.82
N LEU A 182 8.08 24.38 -6.96
CA LEU A 182 8.06 25.02 -8.27
C LEU A 182 6.94 26.06 -8.39
N ILE A 183 5.75 25.74 -7.87
CA ILE A 183 4.61 26.68 -7.84
C ILE A 183 4.91 27.88 -6.95
N ASP A 184 5.40 27.65 -5.73
CA ASP A 184 5.69 28.73 -4.78
C ASP A 184 6.73 29.70 -5.38
N PHE A 185 7.74 29.15 -6.06
CA PHE A 185 8.72 29.95 -6.78
C PHE A 185 8.12 30.71 -7.95
N ALA A 186 7.32 30.06 -8.80
CA ALA A 186 6.69 30.71 -9.95
C ALA A 186 5.68 31.80 -9.53
N GLU A 187 4.89 31.54 -8.48
CA GLU A 187 3.91 32.47 -7.91
C GLU A 187 4.60 33.72 -7.35
N SER A 188 5.75 33.57 -6.69
CA SER A 188 6.54 34.71 -6.18
C SER A 188 7.00 35.69 -7.27
N LYS A 189 7.00 35.25 -8.53
CA LYS A 189 7.44 36.02 -9.70
C LYS A 189 6.36 36.20 -10.77
N ASP A 190 5.12 35.79 -10.49
CA ASP A 190 4.00 35.79 -11.45
C ASP A 190 4.31 35.08 -12.79
N ILE A 191 5.10 34.00 -12.74
CA ILE A 191 5.51 33.23 -13.92
C ILE A 191 4.46 32.18 -14.24
N ILE A 192 4.15 31.98 -15.53
CA ILE A 192 3.22 30.95 -16.01
C ILE A 192 3.90 29.58 -15.97
N ILE A 193 3.21 28.55 -15.49
CA ILE A 193 3.67 27.15 -15.62
C ILE A 193 2.82 26.43 -16.65
N HIS A 194 3.47 25.90 -17.69
CA HIS A 194 2.86 24.96 -18.64
C HIS A 194 3.34 23.54 -18.36
N SER A 195 2.40 22.64 -18.10
CA SER A 195 2.65 21.21 -17.84
C SER A 195 2.03 20.36 -18.95
N ASP A 196 2.86 19.74 -19.78
CA ASP A 196 2.40 18.69 -20.67
C ASP A 196 2.25 17.38 -19.88
N GLU A 197 1.00 16.94 -19.69
CA GLU A 197 0.62 15.80 -18.86
C GLU A 197 0.08 14.63 -19.69
N VAL A 198 0.49 14.46 -20.96
CA VAL A 198 -0.05 13.41 -21.84
C VAL A 198 0.13 11.98 -21.31
N TYR A 199 1.15 11.72 -20.50
CA TYR A 199 1.40 10.41 -19.90
C TYR A 199 0.58 10.17 -18.62
N ARG A 200 -0.06 11.20 -18.06
CA ARG A 200 -0.95 11.07 -16.89
C ARG A 200 -2.28 10.42 -17.32
N PRO A 201 -2.83 9.43 -16.59
CA PRO A 201 -2.43 8.94 -15.28
C PRO A 201 -1.69 7.59 -15.30
N ILE A 202 -0.90 7.29 -16.33
CA ILE A 202 -0.10 6.05 -16.35
C ILE A 202 1.09 6.21 -15.43
N PHE A 203 0.83 5.84 -14.19
CA PHE A 203 1.82 5.67 -13.14
C PHE A 203 1.89 4.18 -12.85
N HIS A 204 2.70 3.47 -13.64
CA HIS A 204 2.81 2.01 -13.52
C HIS A 204 3.57 1.58 -12.28
N SER A 205 4.24 2.50 -11.62
CA SER A 205 5.13 2.13 -10.53
C SER A 205 4.86 2.88 -9.22
N ILE A 206 4.17 4.03 -9.20
CA ILE A 206 3.93 4.83 -7.98
C ILE A 206 2.48 4.72 -7.53
N SER A 207 2.28 4.43 -6.24
CA SER A 207 0.94 4.34 -5.67
C SER A 207 0.27 5.72 -5.62
N PRO A 208 -1.03 5.84 -5.99
CA PRO A 208 -1.82 7.06 -5.82
C PRO A 208 -1.90 7.60 -4.38
N ILE A 209 -1.45 6.83 -3.39
CA ILE A 209 -1.42 7.17 -1.97
C ILE A 209 -0.06 7.74 -1.55
N SER A 210 1.00 7.50 -2.33
CA SER A 210 2.35 8.01 -2.03
C SER A 210 2.36 9.55 -2.03
N SER A 211 3.13 10.13 -1.11
CA SER A 211 3.40 11.58 -1.08
C SER A 211 4.10 12.07 -2.34
N ASP A 212 4.85 11.19 -3.00
CA ASP A 212 5.57 11.50 -4.23
C ASP A 212 4.68 11.45 -5.46
N PHE A 213 3.43 10.95 -5.33
CA PHE A 213 2.51 10.83 -6.45
C PHE A 213 2.25 12.21 -7.04
N PRO A 214 2.57 12.43 -8.34
CA PRO A 214 2.46 13.75 -8.93
C PRO A 214 0.98 14.09 -9.18
N PRO A 215 0.41 15.10 -8.49
CA PRO A 215 -0.89 15.62 -8.89
C PRO A 215 -0.76 16.32 -10.25
N SER A 216 -1.89 16.62 -10.89
CA SER A 216 -1.85 17.59 -11.99
C SER A 216 -1.41 18.95 -11.43
N ILE A 217 -0.65 19.72 -12.21
CA ILE A 217 -0.23 21.08 -11.80
C ILE A 217 -1.44 21.94 -11.43
N LEU A 218 -2.59 21.71 -12.09
CA LEU A 218 -3.82 22.44 -11.82
C LEU A 218 -4.30 22.19 -10.38
N SER A 219 -4.21 20.96 -9.88
CA SER A 219 -4.77 20.58 -8.56
C SER A 219 -4.10 21.31 -7.39
N LEU A 220 -2.92 21.89 -7.59
CA LEU A 220 -2.14 22.63 -6.59
C LEU A 220 -2.59 24.10 -6.44
N GLY A 221 -3.57 24.57 -7.22
CA GLY A 221 -4.32 25.80 -6.93
C GLY A 221 -3.75 27.10 -7.51
N TYR A 222 -2.50 27.11 -7.98
CA TYR A 222 -1.91 28.31 -8.59
C TYR A 222 -2.64 28.73 -9.87
N LYS A 223 -3.04 30.00 -9.95
CA LYS A 223 -3.89 30.53 -11.03
C LYS A 223 -3.21 30.46 -12.40
N ASN A 224 -1.91 30.77 -12.49
CA ASN A 224 -1.19 30.86 -13.76
C ASN A 224 -0.61 29.51 -14.20
N THR A 225 -1.43 28.47 -14.13
CA THR A 225 -1.10 27.11 -14.54
C THR A 225 -1.90 26.70 -15.77
N ILE A 226 -1.25 26.01 -16.70
CA ILE A 226 -1.85 25.43 -17.90
C ILE A 226 -1.41 23.98 -17.98
N ALA A 227 -2.36 23.06 -18.07
CA ALA A 227 -2.08 21.65 -18.35
C ALA A 227 -2.57 21.28 -19.75
N THR A 228 -1.76 20.54 -20.49
CA THR A 228 -2.16 19.93 -21.77
C THR A 228 -2.20 18.42 -21.64
N GLY A 229 -3.09 17.78 -22.40
CA GLY A 229 -3.24 16.33 -22.39
C GLY A 229 -3.83 15.80 -23.69
N SER A 230 -3.83 14.48 -23.86
CA SER A 230 -4.40 13.84 -25.04
C SER A 230 -4.89 12.43 -24.81
N MET A 231 -5.72 11.97 -25.73
CA MET A 231 -6.16 10.58 -25.83
C MET A 231 -5.06 9.63 -26.36
N SER A 232 -3.93 10.17 -26.84
CA SER A 232 -2.96 9.40 -27.63
C SER A 232 -2.07 8.47 -26.81
N LYS A 233 -1.62 8.92 -25.63
CA LYS A 233 -0.67 8.17 -24.80
C LYS A 233 -1.41 7.36 -23.75
N ALA A 234 -1.82 7.99 -22.66
CA ALA A 234 -2.42 7.31 -21.52
C ALA A 234 -3.70 6.50 -21.83
N TYR A 235 -4.44 6.89 -22.87
CA TYR A 235 -5.75 6.34 -23.20
C TYR A 235 -5.75 5.46 -24.47
N ALA A 236 -4.59 5.14 -25.05
CA ALA A 236 -4.45 4.21 -26.19
C ALA A 236 -5.30 4.54 -27.43
N LEU A 237 -5.63 5.82 -27.64
CA LEU A 237 -6.51 6.30 -28.71
C LEU A 237 -5.78 7.37 -29.53
N ALA A 238 -4.59 7.05 -30.03
CA ALA A 238 -3.80 7.97 -30.84
C ALA A 238 -4.51 8.34 -32.16
N GLY A 239 -5.26 7.41 -32.76
CA GLY A 239 -5.90 7.60 -34.07
C GLY A 239 -6.99 8.68 -34.12
N ILE A 240 -7.69 8.96 -33.01
CA ILE A 240 -8.79 9.96 -32.98
C ILE A 240 -8.30 11.39 -32.83
N ARG A 241 -6.99 11.62 -32.72
CA ARG A 241 -6.37 12.96 -32.66
C ARG A 241 -7.09 13.95 -31.72
N THR A 242 -7.49 13.51 -30.52
CA THR A 242 -8.18 14.37 -29.54
C THR A 242 -7.28 14.69 -28.36
N GLY A 243 -7.20 15.98 -28.01
CA GLY A 243 -6.48 16.50 -26.84
C GLY A 243 -7.18 17.71 -26.27
N TRP A 244 -6.56 18.33 -25.25
CA TRP A 244 -7.18 19.45 -24.56
C TRP A 244 -6.14 20.36 -23.90
N ILE A 245 -6.61 21.57 -23.59
CA ILE A 245 -5.96 22.56 -22.75
C ILE A 245 -6.86 22.78 -21.54
N ALA A 246 -6.28 22.73 -20.34
CA ALA A 246 -6.98 22.97 -19.09
C ALA A 246 -6.25 24.07 -18.30
N SER A 247 -6.99 25.05 -17.78
CA SER A 247 -6.42 26.11 -16.95
C SER A 247 -7.45 26.67 -15.96
N ARG A 248 -6.98 27.00 -14.76
CA ARG A 248 -7.78 27.73 -13.76
C ARG A 248 -8.01 29.18 -14.15
N ASN A 249 -7.17 29.75 -15.03
CA ASN A 249 -7.31 31.12 -15.49
C ASN A 249 -8.24 31.19 -16.72
N PRO A 250 -9.46 31.74 -16.59
CA PRO A 250 -10.40 31.83 -17.72
C PRO A 250 -9.85 32.72 -18.84
N GLU A 251 -9.02 33.71 -18.54
CA GLU A 251 -8.42 34.60 -19.55
C GLU A 251 -7.49 33.83 -20.50
N PHE A 252 -6.76 32.83 -19.98
CA PHE A 252 -5.94 31.97 -20.82
C PHE A 252 -6.82 31.13 -21.75
N ILE A 253 -7.90 30.53 -21.24
CA ILE A 253 -8.82 29.75 -22.05
C ILE A 253 -9.46 30.60 -23.15
N GLU A 254 -9.94 31.81 -22.82
CA GLU A 254 -10.56 32.72 -23.81
C GLU A 254 -9.55 33.16 -24.88
N LYS A 255 -8.34 33.56 -24.47
CA LYS A 255 -7.30 34.00 -25.41
C LYS A 255 -6.91 32.89 -26.37
N ILE A 256 -6.72 31.67 -25.86
CA ILE A 256 -6.36 30.50 -26.65
C ILE A 256 -7.54 30.05 -27.54
N ALA A 257 -8.77 30.09 -27.03
CA ALA A 257 -9.97 29.77 -27.83
C ALA A 257 -10.11 30.70 -29.03
N ASN A 258 -9.83 32.00 -28.85
CA ASN A 258 -9.80 32.97 -29.94
C ASN A 258 -8.70 32.65 -30.96
N ALA A 259 -7.49 32.29 -30.50
CA ALA A 259 -6.38 31.93 -31.39
C ALA A 259 -6.67 30.66 -32.21
N ARG A 260 -7.43 29.70 -31.67
CA ARG A 260 -7.78 28.44 -32.35
C ARG A 260 -8.64 28.64 -33.61
N HIS A 261 -9.34 29.76 -33.74
CA HIS A 261 -10.06 30.10 -34.98
C HIS A 261 -9.12 30.25 -36.19
N TYR A 262 -7.84 30.56 -35.97
CA TYR A 262 -6.85 30.66 -37.04
C TYR A 262 -6.23 29.32 -37.44
N THR A 263 -6.44 28.25 -36.66
CA THR A 263 -5.80 26.95 -36.90
C THR A 263 -6.81 25.90 -37.35
N THR A 264 -7.82 25.62 -36.53
CA THR A 264 -8.66 24.41 -36.71
C THR A 264 -10.14 24.63 -36.45
N ILE A 265 -10.54 25.77 -35.86
CA ILE A 265 -11.93 26.12 -35.51
C ILE A 265 -12.51 25.20 -34.41
N SER A 266 -12.79 23.92 -34.71
CA SER A 266 -13.30 22.90 -33.79
C SER A 266 -12.64 21.54 -34.05
N VAL A 267 -12.93 20.55 -33.19
CA VAL A 267 -12.47 19.17 -33.36
C VAL A 267 -13.59 18.33 -33.98
N SER A 268 -13.22 17.28 -34.71
CA SER A 268 -14.16 16.33 -35.32
C SER A 268 -15.18 15.82 -34.31
N SER A 269 -16.46 15.93 -34.64
CA SER A 269 -17.57 15.47 -33.78
C SER A 269 -17.58 13.96 -33.56
N VAL A 270 -16.94 13.20 -34.47
CA VAL A 270 -16.74 11.75 -34.32
C VAL A 270 -15.67 11.49 -33.27
N ASP A 271 -14.52 12.16 -33.41
CA ASP A 271 -13.38 11.97 -32.52
C ASP A 271 -13.69 12.40 -31.09
N GLU A 272 -14.35 13.54 -30.92
CA GLU A 272 -14.78 14.01 -29.60
C GLU A 272 -15.78 13.07 -28.93
N ARG A 273 -16.65 12.41 -29.71
CA ARG A 273 -17.61 11.45 -29.16
C ARG A 273 -16.92 10.19 -28.67
N ILE A 274 -15.95 9.68 -29.44
CA ILE A 274 -15.12 8.54 -29.01
C ILE A 274 -14.34 8.90 -27.75
N ALA A 275 -13.75 10.11 -27.69
CA ALA A 275 -13.06 10.58 -26.50
C ALA A 275 -14.00 10.74 -25.30
N ALA A 276 -15.20 11.29 -25.50
CA ALA A 276 -16.20 11.45 -24.45
C ALA A 276 -16.61 10.10 -23.87
N PHE A 277 -16.84 9.09 -24.73
CA PHE A 277 -17.16 7.73 -24.32
C PHE A 277 -16.01 7.08 -23.54
N ALA A 278 -14.76 7.24 -24.02
CA ALA A 278 -13.58 6.67 -23.37
C ALA A 278 -13.31 7.27 -21.98
N LEU A 279 -13.53 8.58 -21.80
CA LEU A 279 -13.35 9.29 -20.53
C LEU A 279 -14.59 9.25 -19.63
N HIS A 280 -15.67 8.60 -20.05
CA HIS A 280 -16.85 8.41 -19.23
C HIS A 280 -16.53 7.48 -18.04
N GLN A 281 -17.17 7.69 -16.88
CA GLN A 281 -16.93 6.90 -15.67
C GLN A 281 -17.11 5.39 -15.88
N ASN A 282 -18.07 5.00 -16.72
CA ASN A 282 -18.37 3.60 -17.04
C ASN A 282 -17.27 2.91 -17.88
N THR A 283 -16.29 3.64 -18.43
CA THR A 283 -15.30 3.12 -19.38
C THR A 283 -13.87 3.40 -18.94
N VAL A 284 -13.60 4.61 -18.45
CA VAL A 284 -12.25 5.12 -18.20
C VAL A 284 -11.44 4.24 -17.22
N HIS A 285 -12.10 3.66 -16.23
CA HIS A 285 -11.46 2.80 -15.24
C HIS A 285 -10.94 1.49 -15.85
N GLN A 286 -11.73 0.84 -16.71
CA GLN A 286 -11.31 -0.40 -17.38
C GLN A 286 -10.20 -0.11 -18.40
N LEU A 287 -10.34 0.97 -19.16
CA LEU A 287 -9.33 1.44 -20.12
C LEU A 287 -7.97 1.69 -19.47
N LEU A 288 -7.94 2.51 -18.40
CA LEU A 288 -6.70 2.79 -17.68
C LEU A 288 -6.14 1.55 -16.99
N SER A 289 -7.01 0.67 -16.45
CA SER A 289 -6.56 -0.56 -15.81
C SER A 289 -5.84 -1.49 -16.80
N ARG A 290 -6.34 -1.62 -18.03
CA ARG A 290 -5.64 -2.35 -19.10
C ARG A 290 -4.26 -1.75 -19.33
N ASN A 291 -4.19 -0.45 -19.58
CA ASN A 291 -2.97 0.22 -20.00
C ASN A 291 -1.90 0.18 -18.88
N ILE A 292 -2.29 0.42 -17.63
CA ILE A 292 -1.38 0.29 -16.47
C ILE A 292 -0.86 -1.15 -16.31
N THR A 293 -1.71 -2.16 -16.54
CA THR A 293 -1.30 -3.57 -16.46
C THR A 293 -0.30 -3.93 -17.56
N LEU A 294 -0.53 -3.45 -18.79
CA LEU A 294 0.41 -3.62 -19.90
C LEU A 294 1.75 -2.95 -19.59
N ALA A 295 1.73 -1.69 -19.15
CA ALA A 295 2.93 -0.95 -18.79
C ALA A 295 3.73 -1.65 -17.68
N LYS A 296 3.08 -2.12 -16.61
CA LYS A 296 3.72 -2.89 -15.53
C LYS A 296 4.36 -4.18 -16.04
N THR A 297 3.62 -4.94 -16.84
CA THR A 297 4.09 -6.22 -17.37
C THR A 297 5.30 -6.04 -18.29
N ASN A 298 5.25 -5.03 -19.17
CA ASN A 298 6.33 -4.78 -20.12
C ASN A 298 7.55 -4.16 -19.45
N LEU A 299 7.35 -3.31 -18.43
CA LEU A 299 8.45 -2.79 -17.61
C LEU A 299 9.21 -3.92 -16.89
N ALA A 300 8.50 -4.89 -16.32
CA ALA A 300 9.13 -6.03 -15.67
C ALA A 300 9.93 -6.92 -16.65
N ILE A 301 9.48 -7.04 -17.90
CA ILE A 301 10.23 -7.74 -18.96
C ILE A 301 11.49 -6.95 -19.31
N LEU A 302 11.38 -5.62 -19.46
CA LEU A 302 12.51 -4.76 -19.77
C LEU A 302 13.54 -4.74 -18.65
N GLU A 303 13.10 -4.65 -17.39
CA GLU A 303 13.97 -4.69 -16.22
C GLU A 303 14.80 -5.97 -16.21
N LYS A 304 14.17 -7.14 -16.33
CA LYS A 304 14.88 -8.43 -16.45
C LYS A 304 15.86 -8.49 -17.62
N PHE A 305 15.55 -7.80 -18.72
CA PHE A 305 16.45 -7.72 -19.86
C PHE A 305 17.66 -6.85 -19.54
N VAL A 306 17.48 -5.67 -18.95
CA VAL A 306 18.57 -4.77 -18.58
C VAL A 306 19.44 -5.38 -17.49
N ASP A 307 18.85 -6.00 -16.46
CA ASP A 307 19.59 -6.65 -15.38
C ASP A 307 20.45 -7.82 -15.88
N LYS A 308 19.95 -8.56 -16.89
CA LYS A 308 20.70 -9.65 -17.54
C LYS A 308 21.86 -9.14 -18.40
N HIS A 309 21.81 -7.89 -18.82
CA HIS A 309 22.70 -7.27 -19.80
C HIS A 309 23.34 -5.98 -19.23
N ASP A 310 23.57 -5.96 -17.91
CA ASP A 310 24.12 -4.82 -17.16
C ASP A 310 25.56 -4.48 -17.59
N ASP A 311 26.24 -5.43 -18.24
CA ASP A 311 27.54 -5.28 -18.87
C ASP A 311 27.52 -4.41 -20.13
N ILE A 312 26.37 -4.34 -20.82
CA ILE A 312 26.21 -3.62 -22.11
C ILE A 312 25.20 -2.47 -22.07
N CYS A 313 24.23 -2.49 -21.15
CA CYS A 313 23.25 -1.42 -21.03
C CYS A 313 22.92 -1.09 -19.56
N GLY A 314 22.79 0.21 -19.30
CA GLY A 314 22.31 0.75 -18.03
C GLY A 314 21.14 1.69 -18.29
N TRP A 315 20.30 1.85 -17.27
CA TRP A 315 19.14 2.73 -17.34
C TRP A 315 18.83 3.31 -15.96
N VAL A 316 18.15 4.45 -15.96
CA VAL A 316 17.41 4.91 -14.77
C VAL A 316 16.03 4.32 -14.93
N LYS A 317 15.68 3.33 -14.09
CA LYS A 317 14.37 2.71 -14.11
C LYS A 317 13.30 3.80 -14.00
N PRO A 318 12.34 3.89 -14.94
CA PRO A 318 11.21 4.79 -14.81
C PRO A 318 10.52 4.54 -13.46
N ILE A 319 10.65 5.53 -12.57
CA ILE A 319 10.43 5.34 -11.14
C ILE A 319 9.01 4.86 -10.91
N ALA A 320 8.92 3.70 -10.29
CA ALA A 320 8.54 3.64 -8.88
C ALA A 320 8.58 2.22 -8.31
N GLU A 321 8.51 2.18 -7.00
CA GLU A 321 8.86 1.03 -6.20
C GLU A 321 7.67 0.06 -6.11
N LEU A 322 7.98 -1.24 -6.21
CA LEU A 322 7.02 -2.30 -5.94
C LEU A 322 6.68 -2.28 -4.43
N PRO A 323 5.40 -2.28 -4.03
CA PRO A 323 5.03 -2.47 -2.63
C PRO A 323 5.66 -3.76 -2.10
N GLY A 324 6.49 -3.66 -1.05
CA GLY A 324 7.19 -4.80 -0.45
C GLY A 324 8.61 -5.06 -0.96
N THR A 325 9.08 -4.31 -1.97
CA THR A 325 10.48 -4.37 -2.43
C THR A 325 11.18 -3.08 -2.05
N ILE A 326 12.13 -3.17 -1.11
CA ILE A 326 12.74 -2.00 -0.47
C ILE A 326 14.26 -2.12 -0.53
N ARG A 327 14.93 -1.01 -0.87
CA ARG A 327 16.39 -0.95 -0.84
C ARG A 327 16.87 -0.76 0.60
N LEU A 328 17.59 -1.76 1.13
CA LEU A 328 18.17 -1.72 2.48
C LEU A 328 19.59 -1.16 2.50
N PHE A 329 20.32 -1.27 1.39
CA PHE A 329 21.69 -0.77 1.23
C PHE A 329 21.77 0.13 0.00
N ASP A 330 22.29 1.34 0.17
CA ASP A 330 22.47 2.29 -0.92
C ASP A 330 23.70 1.96 -1.77
N LEU A 331 23.63 2.28 -3.06
CA LEU A 331 24.75 2.18 -3.98
C LEU A 331 25.61 3.45 -3.84
N GLN A 332 26.93 3.27 -3.70
CA GLN A 332 27.88 4.37 -3.79
C GLN A 332 27.96 4.86 -5.26
N ALA A 333 28.53 6.06 -5.45
CA ALA A 333 28.63 6.70 -6.75
C ALA A 333 29.46 5.90 -7.79
N ASP A 334 30.21 4.89 -7.35
CA ASP A 334 30.98 3.96 -8.19
C ASP A 334 30.23 2.65 -8.53
N GLY A 335 28.97 2.51 -8.08
CA GLY A 335 28.16 1.29 -8.26
C GLY A 335 28.47 0.19 -7.25
N SER A 336 29.41 0.39 -6.32
CA SER A 336 29.65 -0.54 -5.22
C SER A 336 28.58 -0.39 -4.13
N LEU A 337 28.18 -1.49 -3.51
CA LEU A 337 27.24 -1.47 -2.39
C LEU A 337 27.88 -0.82 -1.16
N ASN A 338 27.19 0.15 -0.56
CA ASN A 338 27.56 0.64 0.77
C ASN A 338 27.14 -0.38 1.83
N ASP A 339 27.96 -1.42 1.96
CA ASP A 339 27.75 -2.56 2.86
C ASP A 339 27.74 -2.21 4.36
N THR A 340 28.08 -0.97 4.70
CA THR A 340 28.29 -0.49 6.07
C THR A 340 27.12 0.32 6.62
N GLU A 341 26.29 0.92 5.77
CA GLU A 341 25.23 1.85 6.19
C GLU A 341 23.86 1.33 5.72
N ILE A 342 22.98 1.01 6.69
CA ILE A 342 21.63 0.52 6.43
C ILE A 342 20.68 1.72 6.35
N THR A 343 19.92 1.82 5.26
CA THR A 343 18.90 2.87 5.10
C THR A 343 17.79 2.67 6.13
N LEU A 344 17.55 3.68 6.98
CA LEU A 344 16.56 3.60 8.06
C LEU A 344 15.15 3.85 7.52
N ILE A 345 14.28 2.86 7.66
CA ILE A 345 12.91 2.90 7.15
C ILE A 345 11.94 2.55 8.28
N PRO A 346 10.94 3.41 8.57
CA PRO A 346 10.77 4.77 8.05
C PRO A 346 11.86 5.74 8.56
N GLN A 347 12.12 6.82 7.82
CA GLN A 347 13.09 7.85 8.21
C GLN A 347 12.60 8.61 9.45
N PRO A 348 13.43 8.77 10.49
CA PRO A 348 13.04 9.50 11.70
C PRO A 348 12.86 11.00 11.41
N THR A 349 11.79 11.60 11.94
CA THR A 349 11.51 13.04 11.76
C THR A 349 12.42 13.92 12.63
N SER A 350 12.48 15.22 12.37
CA SER A 350 13.24 16.17 13.21
C SER A 350 12.59 16.43 14.58
N HIS A 351 11.33 16.00 14.79
CA HIS A 351 10.55 16.29 16.00
C HIS A 351 11.01 15.46 17.23
N PRO A 352 11.16 16.07 18.42
CA PRO A 352 11.67 15.38 19.62
C PRO A 352 10.70 14.36 20.25
N ASP A 353 9.41 14.39 19.88
CA ASP A 353 8.42 13.41 20.34
C ASP A 353 8.28 12.18 19.41
N ASP A 354 9.01 12.11 18.28
CA ASP A 354 8.97 10.94 17.38
C ASP A 354 9.41 9.66 18.14
N PRO A 355 8.56 8.61 18.18
CA PRO A 355 8.88 7.34 18.82
C PRO A 355 10.18 6.69 18.35
N LEU A 356 10.59 6.92 17.09
CA LEU A 356 11.82 6.35 16.53
C LEU A 356 13.09 7.01 17.08
N ARG A 357 12.99 8.23 17.64
CA ARG A 357 14.12 8.95 18.28
C ARG A 357 14.24 8.71 19.77
N TRP A 358 13.37 7.88 20.36
CA TRP A 358 13.45 7.58 21.78
C TRP A 358 14.79 6.93 22.13
N SER A 359 15.34 7.27 23.30
CA SER A 359 16.53 6.61 23.85
C SER A 359 16.31 5.10 23.97
N ALA A 360 17.35 4.30 23.74
CA ALA A 360 17.27 2.83 23.80
C ALA A 360 16.57 2.31 25.07
N ALA A 361 16.95 2.82 26.26
CA ALA A 361 16.33 2.44 27.54
C ALA A 361 14.80 2.65 27.56
N ARG A 362 14.31 3.73 26.96
CA ARG A 362 12.88 4.06 26.90
C ARG A 362 12.13 3.17 25.91
N ARG A 363 12.73 2.89 24.75
CA ARG A 363 12.15 1.98 23.74
C ARG A 363 12.03 0.57 24.30
N TYR A 364 13.10 0.06 24.92
CA TYR A 364 13.07 -1.27 25.52
C TYR A 364 12.12 -1.36 26.71
N TRP A 365 12.04 -0.34 27.57
CA TRP A 365 11.02 -0.29 28.63
C TRP A 365 9.59 -0.40 28.06
N HIS A 366 9.26 0.36 27.01
CA HIS A 366 7.95 0.28 26.37
C HIS A 366 7.72 -1.08 25.72
N ALA A 367 8.71 -1.62 25.01
CA ALA A 367 8.61 -2.93 24.40
C ALA A 367 8.38 -4.02 25.46
N THR A 368 9.08 -3.97 26.60
CA THR A 368 8.89 -4.90 27.72
C THR A 368 7.48 -4.82 28.29
N LEU A 369 6.92 -3.61 28.47
CA LEU A 369 5.54 -3.47 28.95
C LEU A 369 4.52 -4.05 27.96
N LEU A 370 4.71 -3.81 26.67
CA LEU A 370 3.84 -4.33 25.62
C LEU A 370 3.91 -5.86 25.50
N CYS A 371 5.12 -6.42 25.55
CA CYS A 371 5.36 -7.86 25.61
C CYS A 371 4.75 -8.49 26.87
N PHE A 372 4.87 -7.84 28.02
CA PHE A 372 4.23 -8.32 29.25
C PHE A 372 2.70 -8.30 29.16
N ILE A 373 2.10 -7.28 28.55
CA ILE A 373 0.65 -7.25 28.28
C ILE A 373 0.26 -8.47 27.44
N ALA A 374 0.95 -8.72 26.31
CA ALA A 374 0.65 -9.85 25.44
C ALA A 374 0.77 -11.21 26.16
N ALA A 375 1.86 -11.40 26.91
CA ALA A 375 2.06 -12.60 27.71
C ALA A 375 0.98 -12.78 28.78
N PHE A 376 0.64 -11.70 29.50
CA PHE A 376 -0.30 -11.78 30.60
C PHE A 376 -1.73 -12.02 30.12
N THR A 377 -2.17 -11.36 29.04
CA THR A 377 -3.51 -11.60 28.48
C THR A 377 -3.65 -13.03 27.94
N ALA A 378 -2.60 -13.54 27.27
CA ALA A 378 -2.56 -14.93 26.80
C ALA A 378 -2.53 -15.94 27.95
N ALA A 379 -1.86 -15.63 29.06
CA ALA A 379 -1.92 -16.48 30.26
C ALA A 379 -3.34 -16.52 30.83
N THR A 380 -3.98 -15.36 31.02
CA THR A 380 -5.31 -15.30 31.64
C THR A 380 -6.42 -15.94 30.80
N SER A 381 -6.28 -15.96 29.46
CA SER A 381 -7.24 -16.65 28.58
C SER A 381 -7.11 -18.17 28.66
N ASN A 382 -5.86 -18.68 28.72
CA ASN A 382 -5.59 -20.11 28.76
C ASN A 382 -5.70 -20.72 30.18
N ASP A 383 -5.52 -19.93 31.24
CA ASP A 383 -5.66 -20.35 32.65
C ASP A 383 -7.02 -20.96 32.96
N ALA A 384 -8.07 -20.45 32.31
CA ALA A 384 -9.43 -20.94 32.53
C ALA A 384 -9.62 -22.40 32.13
N GLY A 385 -8.87 -22.89 31.13
CA GLY A 385 -8.85 -24.30 30.73
C GLY A 385 -8.26 -25.20 31.81
N SER A 386 -7.15 -24.79 32.44
CA SER A 386 -6.51 -25.58 33.52
C SER A 386 -7.38 -25.76 34.77
N ALA A 387 -8.37 -24.88 34.97
CA ALA A 387 -9.35 -24.99 36.03
C ALA A 387 -10.65 -25.69 35.60
N ALA A 388 -10.79 -26.00 34.31
CA ALA A 388 -12.03 -26.49 33.71
C ALA A 388 -12.47 -27.84 34.30
N ASP A 389 -11.57 -28.79 34.57
CA ASP A 389 -11.94 -30.07 35.18
C ASP A 389 -12.39 -29.93 36.64
N SER A 390 -11.68 -29.09 37.40
CA SER A 390 -12.09 -28.74 38.77
C SER A 390 -13.43 -27.99 38.77
N GLN A 391 -13.68 -27.18 37.75
CA GLN A 391 -14.93 -26.46 37.56
C GLN A 391 -16.07 -27.38 37.08
N ASN A 392 -15.79 -28.34 36.19
CA ASN A 392 -16.75 -29.29 35.64
C ASN A 392 -17.19 -30.31 36.69
N SER A 393 -16.27 -30.77 37.54
CA SER A 393 -16.56 -31.65 38.68
C SER A 393 -17.37 -30.96 39.78
N ASP A 394 -17.09 -29.68 40.08
CA ASP A 394 -17.83 -28.89 41.08
C ASP A 394 -19.18 -28.36 40.57
N LEU A 395 -19.31 -28.02 39.28
CA LEU A 395 -20.47 -27.28 38.72
C LEU A 395 -21.29 -28.07 37.69
N GLY A 396 -20.86 -29.27 37.29
CA GLY A 396 -21.61 -30.16 36.37
C GLY A 396 -21.75 -29.62 34.93
N ILE A 397 -20.75 -28.92 34.43
CA ILE A 397 -20.78 -28.22 33.12
C ILE A 397 -20.34 -29.17 31.99
N SER A 398 -20.97 -29.04 30.82
CA SER A 398 -20.62 -29.73 29.58
C SER A 398 -19.69 -28.86 28.73
N TYR A 399 -18.65 -29.48 28.14
CA TYR A 399 -17.58 -28.87 27.33
C TYR A 399 -18.04 -27.90 26.21
N ASN A 400 -19.30 -27.98 25.76
CA ASN A 400 -19.80 -27.24 24.60
C ASN A 400 -20.21 -25.77 24.87
N GLN A 401 -20.11 -25.26 26.11
CA GLN A 401 -20.77 -24.00 26.51
C GLN A 401 -19.88 -22.75 26.49
N ILE A 402 -18.60 -22.83 26.16
CA ILE A 402 -17.65 -21.71 26.30
C ILE A 402 -17.19 -21.24 24.92
N ASN A 403 -17.50 -19.99 24.51
CA ASN A 403 -16.72 -19.09 23.62
C ASN A 403 -17.56 -17.99 22.94
N ASN A 404 -17.15 -16.70 23.03
CA ASN A 404 -17.39 -15.56 22.08
C ASN A 404 -16.91 -14.18 22.65
N ALA A 405 -16.18 -13.30 21.91
CA ALA A 405 -16.03 -11.83 22.14
C ALA A 405 -15.30 -11.03 21.00
N ALA A 406 -15.51 -9.68 20.86
CA ALA A 406 -14.89 -8.75 19.87
C ALA A 406 -14.82 -7.21 20.26
N VAL A 407 -14.17 -6.34 19.42
CA VAL A 407 -13.25 -5.16 19.68
C VAL A 407 -13.72 -3.68 19.35
N THR A 408 -12.95 -2.60 19.72
CA THR A 408 -13.20 -1.10 19.60
C THR A 408 -12.01 -0.13 19.18
N LEU A 409 -12.02 1.20 19.52
CA LEU A 409 -11.95 2.40 18.60
C LEU A 409 -11.07 3.64 18.96
N TYR A 410 -10.46 3.73 20.15
CA TYR A 410 -9.83 4.97 20.64
C TYR A 410 -8.28 4.94 20.55
N GLY A 411 -7.58 5.98 21.01
CA GLY A 411 -6.11 6.06 21.00
C GLY A 411 -5.43 4.83 21.64
N ARG A 412 -4.17 4.55 21.31
CA ARG A 412 -3.60 3.21 21.59
C ARG A 412 -3.44 2.95 23.09
N ARG A 413 -3.05 3.96 23.86
CA ARG A 413 -2.89 3.84 25.33
C ARG A 413 -4.19 3.50 26.05
N ILE A 414 -5.30 4.16 25.68
CA ILE A 414 -6.59 3.94 26.33
C ILE A 414 -7.12 2.54 26.04
N ASN A 415 -6.81 1.96 24.87
CA ASN A 415 -7.21 0.60 24.53
C ASN A 415 -6.56 -0.43 25.48
N TYR A 416 -5.29 -0.28 25.85
CA TYR A 416 -4.63 -1.16 26.84
C TYR A 416 -5.24 -1.03 28.25
N LEU A 417 -5.58 0.19 28.68
CA LEU A 417 -6.18 0.40 30.00
C LEU A 417 -7.59 -0.18 30.07
N ILE A 418 -8.39 -0.02 29.00
CA ILE A 418 -9.72 -0.64 28.90
C ILE A 418 -9.60 -2.17 28.88
N SER A 419 -8.69 -2.70 28.07
CA SER A 419 -8.40 -4.14 27.96
C SER A 419 -8.10 -4.75 29.33
N ILE A 420 -7.06 -4.31 30.03
CA ILE A 420 -6.70 -4.88 31.34
C ILE A 420 -7.80 -4.64 32.40
N SER A 421 -8.56 -3.54 32.30
CA SER A 421 -9.72 -3.33 33.20
C SER A 421 -10.84 -4.33 32.96
N MET A 422 -11.12 -4.67 31.70
CA MET A 422 -12.08 -5.73 31.33
C MET A 422 -11.57 -7.10 31.79
N GLY A 423 -10.28 -7.40 31.58
CA GLY A 423 -9.64 -8.63 32.06
C GLY A 423 -9.70 -8.77 33.58
N LEU A 424 -9.45 -7.69 34.32
CA LEU A 424 -9.58 -7.66 35.79
C LEU A 424 -11.01 -7.96 36.24
N GLY A 425 -11.99 -7.36 35.58
CA GLY A 425 -13.42 -7.63 35.83
C GLY A 425 -13.79 -9.08 35.53
N GLY A 426 -13.32 -9.61 34.40
CA GLY A 426 -13.49 -11.01 34.01
C GLY A 426 -12.87 -11.99 35.00
N ALA A 427 -11.63 -11.76 35.43
CA ALA A 427 -10.93 -12.57 36.42
C ALA A 427 -11.59 -12.54 37.81
N ALA A 428 -12.08 -11.37 38.24
CA ALA A 428 -12.83 -11.25 39.50
C ALA A 428 -14.19 -11.96 39.46
N TRP A 429 -14.84 -11.99 38.28
CA TRP A 429 -16.05 -12.77 38.04
C TRP A 429 -15.71 -14.26 38.06
N PHE A 430 -14.68 -14.68 37.33
CA PHE A 430 -14.18 -16.06 37.30
C PHE A 430 -13.93 -16.62 38.71
N ALA A 431 -13.24 -15.87 39.56
CA ALA A 431 -12.95 -16.26 40.94
C ALA A 431 -14.20 -16.47 41.83
N ARG A 432 -15.37 -15.98 41.38
CA ARG A 432 -16.66 -16.08 42.08
C ARG A 432 -17.73 -16.82 41.28
N VAL A 433 -17.36 -17.60 40.27
CA VAL A 433 -18.32 -18.36 39.45
C VAL A 433 -19.12 -19.34 40.32
N MET A 434 -20.44 -19.30 40.16
CA MET A 434 -21.40 -20.18 40.84
C MET A 434 -22.37 -20.87 39.87
N SER A 435 -22.54 -20.34 38.65
CA SER A 435 -23.40 -20.90 37.62
C SER A 435 -22.68 -21.04 36.27
N SER A 436 -23.22 -21.86 35.36
CA SER A 436 -22.70 -22.01 34.00
C SER A 436 -22.72 -20.69 33.22
N GLY A 437 -23.75 -19.87 33.40
CA GLY A 437 -23.84 -18.53 32.80
C GLY A 437 -22.75 -17.56 33.29
N ASP A 438 -22.31 -17.70 34.55
CA ASP A 438 -21.21 -16.90 35.11
C ASP A 438 -19.87 -17.25 34.46
N SER A 439 -19.65 -18.52 34.14
CA SER A 439 -18.45 -18.97 33.44
C SER A 439 -18.36 -18.33 32.05
N ILE A 440 -19.45 -18.39 31.28
CA ILE A 440 -19.53 -17.78 29.93
C ILE A 440 -19.33 -16.26 30.01
N GLY A 441 -20.01 -15.61 30.96
CA GLY A 441 -19.90 -14.17 31.20
C GLY A 441 -18.47 -13.76 31.53
N SER A 442 -17.79 -14.49 32.42
CA SER A 442 -16.40 -14.20 32.78
C SER A 442 -15.44 -14.34 31.58
N GLN A 443 -15.60 -15.39 30.77
CA GLN A 443 -14.77 -15.64 29.58
C GLN A 443 -14.97 -14.61 28.48
N PHE A 444 -16.18 -14.07 28.32
CA PHE A 444 -16.42 -12.95 27.39
C PHE A 444 -15.54 -11.73 27.72
N PHE A 445 -15.43 -11.37 29.01
CA PHE A 445 -14.62 -10.22 29.43
C PHE A 445 -13.11 -10.48 29.33
N VAL A 446 -12.66 -11.71 29.59
CA VAL A 446 -11.26 -12.12 29.40
C VAL A 446 -10.89 -12.11 27.91
N GLY A 447 -11.71 -12.67 27.02
CA GLY A 447 -11.47 -12.65 25.57
C GLY A 447 -11.51 -11.23 24.98
N ALA A 448 -12.40 -10.36 25.46
CA ALA A 448 -12.41 -8.95 25.07
C ALA A 448 -11.12 -8.20 25.46
N SER A 449 -10.50 -8.58 26.59
CA SER A 449 -9.20 -8.07 27.01
C SER A 449 -8.09 -8.51 26.06
N GLU A 450 -8.02 -9.80 25.75
CA GLU A 450 -6.99 -10.40 24.90
C GLU A 450 -6.99 -9.86 23.47
N SER A 451 -8.17 -9.74 22.86
CA SER A 451 -8.32 -9.24 21.49
C SER A 451 -7.75 -7.84 21.27
N CYS A 452 -7.75 -6.98 22.30
CA CYS A 452 -7.13 -5.67 22.25
C CYS A 452 -5.60 -5.75 22.29
N ALA A 453 -5.03 -6.66 23.08
CA ALA A 453 -3.59 -6.86 23.16
C ALA A 453 -3.03 -7.43 21.85
N GLU A 454 -3.70 -8.42 21.27
CA GLU A 454 -3.31 -9.08 20.01
C GLU A 454 -3.16 -8.06 18.87
N ALA A 455 -4.13 -7.16 18.71
CA ALA A 455 -4.11 -6.17 17.63
C ALA A 455 -3.21 -4.95 17.90
N ALA A 456 -3.21 -4.42 19.14
CA ALA A 456 -2.58 -3.13 19.42
C ALA A 456 -1.07 -3.22 19.70
N VAL A 457 -0.60 -4.32 20.32
CA VAL A 457 0.81 -4.48 20.74
C VAL A 457 1.74 -4.45 19.52
N GLN A 458 1.41 -5.23 18.49
CA GLN A 458 2.20 -5.32 17.27
C GLN A 458 2.33 -3.96 16.58
N GLN A 459 1.23 -3.21 16.51
CA GLN A 459 1.21 -1.86 15.95
C GLN A 459 2.08 -0.89 16.76
N SER A 460 2.08 -1.03 18.09
CA SER A 460 2.87 -0.16 18.96
C SER A 460 4.37 -0.46 18.87
N LEU A 461 4.73 -1.73 18.68
CA LEU A 461 6.11 -2.16 18.44
C LEU A 461 6.64 -1.68 17.09
N SER A 462 5.83 -1.74 16.03
CA SER A 462 6.24 -1.32 14.68
C SER A 462 6.48 0.19 14.53
N ASP A 463 5.96 1.00 15.47
CA ASP A 463 6.15 2.44 15.51
C ASP A 463 7.40 2.92 16.25
N ILE A 464 7.99 2.08 17.11
CA ILE A 464 9.20 2.40 17.88
C ILE A 464 10.47 1.75 17.32
N PHE A 465 10.36 0.75 16.43
CA PHE A 465 11.47 0.04 15.81
C PHE A 465 11.48 0.16 14.28
N PHE A 466 12.70 0.21 13.71
CA PHE A 466 12.92 0.27 12.26
C PHE A 466 12.68 -1.08 11.58
N GLN A 467 12.37 -1.04 10.28
CA GLN A 467 12.00 -2.22 9.50
C GLN A 467 13.03 -3.36 9.53
N HIS A 468 14.32 -3.04 9.46
CA HIS A 468 15.40 -4.05 9.52
C HIS A 468 15.51 -4.78 10.87
N GLN A 469 14.79 -4.33 11.91
CA GLN A 469 14.73 -4.94 13.25
C GLN A 469 13.35 -5.52 13.57
N ARG A 470 12.38 -5.40 12.65
CA ARG A 470 10.98 -5.74 12.92
C ARG A 470 10.78 -7.23 13.18
N GLY A 471 11.40 -8.12 12.38
CA GLY A 471 11.26 -9.57 12.59
C GLY A 471 11.73 -10.00 13.97
N THR A 472 12.86 -9.48 14.44
CA THR A 472 13.38 -9.76 15.78
C THR A 472 12.43 -9.26 16.89
N VAL A 473 11.86 -8.06 16.73
CA VAL A 473 10.93 -7.48 17.71
C VAL A 473 9.60 -8.22 17.75
N LEU A 474 9.08 -8.64 16.58
CA LEU A 474 7.88 -9.45 16.49
C LEU A 474 8.11 -10.86 17.04
N GLY A 475 9.29 -11.44 16.81
CA GLY A 475 9.70 -12.68 17.45
C GLY A 475 9.67 -12.60 18.98
N PHE A 476 10.07 -11.46 19.57
CA PHE A 476 9.91 -11.25 21.02
C PHE A 476 8.45 -11.10 21.46
N TYR A 477 7.59 -10.47 20.64
CA TYR A 477 6.16 -10.42 20.90
C TYR A 477 5.54 -11.82 20.86
N VAL A 478 5.78 -12.60 19.80
CA VAL A 478 5.28 -13.98 19.65
C VAL A 478 5.80 -14.84 20.80
N LEU A 479 7.10 -14.72 21.13
CA LEU A 479 7.66 -15.41 22.30
C LEU A 479 6.94 -15.05 23.59
N SER A 480 6.55 -13.78 23.77
CA SER A 480 5.83 -13.34 24.96
C SER A 480 4.44 -13.95 25.01
N THR A 481 3.70 -13.95 23.91
CA THR A 481 2.40 -14.63 23.79
C THR A 481 2.54 -16.11 24.10
N ASN A 482 3.55 -16.80 23.53
CA ASN A 482 3.82 -18.22 23.76
C ASN A 482 4.16 -18.51 25.22
N LEU A 483 4.99 -17.68 25.84
CA LEU A 483 5.27 -17.79 27.27
C LEU A 483 3.99 -17.64 28.07
N GLY A 484 3.11 -16.70 27.73
CA GLY A 484 1.79 -16.57 28.34
C GLY A 484 0.94 -17.84 28.21
N THR A 485 0.72 -18.29 26.97
CA THR A 485 -0.10 -19.45 26.63
C THR A 485 0.31 -20.72 27.36
N TYR A 486 1.62 -20.98 27.53
CA TYR A 486 2.10 -22.19 28.19
C TYR A 486 2.38 -22.02 29.69
N LEU A 487 2.80 -20.83 30.14
CA LEU A 487 3.11 -20.58 31.56
C LEU A 487 1.83 -20.40 32.38
N GLY A 488 0.76 -19.90 31.78
CA GLY A 488 -0.54 -19.76 32.42
C GLY A 488 -1.02 -21.10 32.99
N PRO A 489 -1.41 -22.06 32.14
CA PRO A 489 -1.87 -23.39 32.57
C PRO A 489 -0.89 -24.08 33.52
N LEU A 490 0.43 -23.87 33.31
CA LEU A 490 1.46 -24.34 34.24
C LEU A 490 1.25 -23.80 35.66
N VAL A 491 1.15 -22.48 35.83
CA VAL A 491 0.91 -21.85 37.14
C VAL A 491 -0.48 -22.17 37.68
N GLY A 492 -1.50 -22.17 36.82
CA GLY A 492 -2.89 -22.51 37.14
C GLY A 492 -3.02 -23.91 37.75
N GLY A 493 -2.39 -24.92 37.12
CA GLY A 493 -2.39 -26.31 37.60
C GLY A 493 -1.78 -26.46 39.00
N TYR A 494 -0.65 -25.80 39.27
CA TYR A 494 -0.03 -25.82 40.61
C TYR A 494 -0.88 -25.10 41.67
N ILE A 495 -1.61 -24.03 41.30
CA ILE A 495 -2.52 -23.33 42.22
C ILE A 495 -3.76 -24.19 42.49
N ALA A 496 -4.32 -24.84 41.47
CA ALA A 496 -5.49 -25.70 41.59
C ALA A 496 -5.24 -26.91 42.51
N ASP A 497 -4.06 -27.53 42.42
CA ASP A 497 -3.64 -28.64 43.29
C ASP A 497 -3.25 -28.21 44.72
N SER A 498 -3.09 -26.90 44.96
CA SER A 498 -2.73 -26.40 46.28
C SER A 498 -3.94 -26.36 47.23
N THR A 499 -3.68 -26.18 48.53
CA THR A 499 -4.73 -26.03 49.55
C THR A 499 -5.62 -24.79 49.37
N LEU A 500 -5.29 -23.90 48.43
CA LEU A 500 -6.06 -22.71 48.09
C LEU A 500 -7.25 -23.01 47.16
N GLY A 501 -7.13 -24.04 46.32
CA GLY A 501 -8.15 -24.46 45.35
C GLY A 501 -8.23 -23.59 44.08
N TRP A 502 -8.91 -24.11 43.06
CA TRP A 502 -8.94 -23.54 41.70
C TRP A 502 -9.44 -22.09 41.59
N ARG A 503 -10.30 -21.63 42.51
CA ARG A 503 -10.80 -20.24 42.53
C ARG A 503 -9.70 -19.19 42.72
N TRP A 504 -8.56 -19.59 43.31
CA TRP A 504 -7.42 -18.71 43.50
C TRP A 504 -6.65 -18.40 42.22
N VAL A 505 -6.85 -19.18 41.14
CA VAL A 505 -6.34 -18.84 39.81
C VAL A 505 -6.89 -17.48 39.37
N GLY A 506 -8.21 -17.27 39.54
CA GLY A 506 -8.85 -15.97 39.27
C GLY A 506 -8.39 -14.84 40.19
N TRP A 507 -8.23 -15.11 41.49
CA TRP A 507 -7.74 -14.09 42.44
C TRP A 507 -6.30 -13.66 42.16
N PHE A 508 -5.44 -14.59 41.72
CA PHE A 508 -4.08 -14.28 41.31
C PHE A 508 -4.08 -13.37 40.08
N ALA A 509 -4.89 -13.69 39.07
CA ALA A 509 -5.09 -12.85 37.88
C ALA A 509 -5.60 -11.44 38.23
N VAL A 510 -6.48 -11.28 39.24
CA VAL A 510 -6.93 -9.96 39.73
C VAL A 510 -5.78 -9.15 40.33
N ILE A 511 -4.94 -9.77 41.16
CA ILE A 511 -3.80 -9.09 41.81
C ILE A 511 -2.82 -8.59 40.75
N VAL A 512 -2.45 -9.46 39.80
CA VAL A 512 -1.51 -9.11 38.74
C VAL A 512 -2.10 -8.05 37.80
N SER A 513 -3.38 -8.18 37.42
CA SER A 513 -4.08 -7.16 36.61
C SER A 513 -4.14 -5.79 37.30
N GLY A 514 -4.41 -5.77 38.61
CA GLY A 514 -4.46 -4.54 39.40
C GLY A 514 -3.09 -3.85 39.51
N ALA A 515 -2.04 -4.63 39.75
CA ALA A 515 -0.66 -4.12 39.73
C ALA A 515 -0.27 -3.62 38.32
N LEU A 516 -0.62 -4.37 37.29
CA LEU A 516 -0.34 -4.01 35.90
C LEU A 516 -1.05 -2.71 35.51
N LEU A 517 -2.30 -2.48 35.92
CA LEU A 517 -3.01 -1.21 35.67
C LEU A 517 -2.26 -0.01 36.26
N VAL A 518 -1.71 -0.14 37.47
CA VAL A 518 -0.91 0.93 38.10
C VAL A 518 0.37 1.16 37.28
N VAL A 519 1.07 0.08 36.91
CA VAL A 519 2.30 0.17 36.11
C VAL A 519 2.04 0.78 34.74
N LEU A 520 0.97 0.39 34.04
CA LEU A 520 0.61 0.93 32.72
C LEU A 520 0.16 2.39 32.82
N PHE A 521 -0.55 2.75 33.90
CA PHE A 521 -0.99 4.12 34.10
C PHE A 521 0.21 5.09 34.20
N PHE A 522 1.28 4.72 34.91
CA PHE A 522 2.47 5.58 35.04
C PHE A 522 3.59 5.29 34.01
N GLY A 523 3.66 4.07 33.49
CA GLY A 523 4.79 3.57 32.72
C GLY A 523 4.58 3.50 31.21
N LEU A 524 3.34 3.55 30.71
CA LEU A 524 3.01 3.46 29.29
C LEU A 524 2.69 4.85 28.70
N GLU A 525 3.43 5.24 27.67
CA GLU A 525 3.23 6.50 26.93
C GLU A 525 2.55 6.25 25.58
N GLU A 526 1.94 7.30 25.02
CA GLU A 526 1.29 7.23 23.70
C GLU A 526 2.34 7.05 22.58
N THR A 527 2.14 6.02 21.75
CA THR A 527 3.02 5.69 20.60
C THR A 527 2.48 6.23 19.28
N ALA A 528 1.20 6.62 19.22
CA ALA A 528 0.62 7.19 18.01
C ALA A 528 1.25 8.55 17.68
N PHE A 529 2.02 8.60 16.58
CA PHE A 529 2.65 9.81 16.08
C PHE A 529 2.44 9.93 14.57
N ASP A 530 1.72 10.96 14.15
CA ASP A 530 1.45 11.20 12.73
C ASP A 530 2.64 11.93 12.09
N ARG A 531 3.58 11.16 11.54
CA ARG A 531 4.81 11.65 10.89
C ARG A 531 4.50 12.54 9.68
N ARG A 532 3.34 12.37 9.03
CA ARG A 532 2.95 13.16 7.84
C ARG A 532 2.85 14.65 8.16
N ASN A 533 2.41 14.99 9.37
CA ASN A 533 2.27 16.38 9.82
C ASN A 533 3.60 17.09 10.16
N PHE A 534 4.72 16.37 10.17
CA PHE A 534 6.05 16.89 10.57
C PHE A 534 7.13 16.68 9.50
N VAL A 535 6.85 15.88 8.47
CA VAL A 535 7.69 15.79 7.26
C VAL A 535 7.37 16.94 6.29
N ASP A 536 6.19 17.54 6.40
CA ASP A 536 5.87 18.84 5.81
C ASP A 536 6.44 19.97 6.69
N GLY A 537 7.53 20.60 6.25
CA GLY A 537 8.03 21.82 6.88
C GLY A 537 6.96 22.94 6.87
N ALA A 538 6.79 23.59 8.03
CA ALA A 538 5.97 24.78 8.28
C ALA A 538 4.43 24.64 8.43
N SER A 539 4.02 24.32 9.66
CA SER A 539 2.96 24.98 10.44
C SER A 539 1.61 25.33 9.78
N THR A 540 0.58 24.53 10.05
CA THR A 540 -0.75 25.05 10.44
C THR A 540 -1.32 24.23 11.59
N SER A 541 -1.43 24.83 12.77
CA SER A 541 -2.35 24.35 13.81
C SER A 541 -3.52 25.34 13.88
N PRO A 542 -4.76 24.96 13.55
CA PRO A 542 -5.90 25.70 14.03
C PRO A 542 -6.12 25.32 15.50
N ALA A 543 -5.65 26.17 16.41
CA ALA A 543 -6.08 26.13 17.80
C ALA A 543 -7.57 26.54 17.85
N LEU A 544 -8.46 25.55 17.88
CA LEU A 544 -9.89 25.75 18.10
C LEU A 544 -10.20 25.82 19.60
N SER A 545 -10.50 27.06 20.00
CA SER A 545 -11.55 27.50 20.94
C SER A 545 -11.60 26.89 22.34
N ALA A 546 -10.96 27.60 23.28
CA ALA A 546 -11.54 27.80 24.60
C ALA A 546 -12.83 28.62 24.45
N ARG A 547 -13.97 28.03 24.86
CA ARG A 547 -15.24 28.73 25.05
C ARG A 547 -15.08 29.78 26.16
N GLY A 548 -15.11 31.04 25.78
CA GLY A 548 -15.47 32.15 26.66
C GLY A 548 -16.86 32.62 26.27
N ASP A 549 -17.81 32.39 27.17
CA ASP A 549 -19.10 33.08 27.22
C ASP A 549 -18.81 34.57 27.47
N ASP A 550 -19.42 35.49 26.72
CA ASP A 550 -20.02 36.71 27.27
C ASP A 550 -20.62 37.63 26.19
N THR A 551 -21.74 38.19 26.61
CA THR A 551 -22.77 39.01 25.97
C THR A 551 -22.36 40.37 25.35
N GLU A 552 -23.13 40.77 24.34
CA GLU A 552 -23.48 42.11 23.84
C GLU A 552 -22.78 43.37 24.44
N LYS A 553 -22.23 44.24 23.57
CA LYS A 553 -22.76 45.61 23.31
C LYS A 553 -21.97 46.42 22.25
N LYS A 554 -22.74 47.32 21.64
CA LYS A 554 -22.52 48.31 20.56
C LYS A 554 -21.27 49.20 20.66
N GLY A 555 -20.78 49.68 19.50
CA GLY A 555 -20.35 51.08 19.36
C GLY A 555 -19.22 51.42 18.36
N SER A 556 -19.60 52.00 17.21
CA SER A 556 -18.94 53.09 16.44
C SER A 556 -17.59 52.91 15.70
N ILE A 557 -17.56 53.63 14.58
CA ILE A 557 -16.60 53.76 13.46
C ILE A 557 -15.32 54.53 13.85
N SER A 558 -14.16 54.09 13.34
CA SER A 558 -13.11 54.99 12.77
C SER A 558 -12.01 54.23 12.01
N MET A 559 -11.55 54.82 10.91
CA MET A 559 -10.28 54.61 10.19
C MET A 559 -9.58 55.99 10.13
N PRO A 560 -8.32 56.16 9.67
CA PRO A 560 -7.11 55.31 9.67
C PRO A 560 -5.83 56.09 10.15
N GLN A 561 -4.70 55.44 10.50
CA GLN A 561 -3.35 56.00 10.27
C GLN A 561 -2.15 55.07 10.61
N GLU A 562 -1.33 54.82 9.59
CA GLU A 562 0.14 54.83 9.48
C GLU A 562 1.13 54.36 10.59
N ARG A 563 2.19 53.69 10.08
CA ARG A 563 3.56 53.40 10.61
C ARG A 563 3.64 52.21 11.58
N ARG A 564 4.53 51.23 11.40
CA ARG A 564 5.95 51.34 11.05
C ARG A 564 6.49 49.98 10.57
N SER A 565 7.43 50.03 9.63
CA SER A 565 8.31 48.95 9.20
C SER A 565 9.08 48.34 10.37
N SER A 566 9.07 47.01 10.46
CA SER A 566 10.13 46.24 11.11
C SER A 566 10.61 45.18 10.12
N VAL A 567 11.74 45.50 9.49
CA VAL A 567 12.65 44.54 8.87
C VAL A 567 12.96 43.49 9.94
N VAL A 568 12.52 42.24 9.75
CA VAL A 568 12.99 41.11 10.57
C VAL A 568 14.02 40.38 9.73
N HIS A 569 15.23 40.32 10.28
CA HIS A 569 16.38 39.66 9.70
C HIS A 569 16.10 38.19 9.35
N ALA A 570 16.57 37.79 8.18
CA ALA A 570 16.85 36.40 7.86
C ALA A 570 17.91 35.88 8.84
N GLY A 571 17.57 34.83 9.59
CA GLY A 571 18.51 34.13 10.47
C GLY A 571 17.96 33.83 11.87
N GLU A 572 16.90 33.05 11.99
CA GLU A 572 16.66 32.26 13.21
C GLU A 572 16.53 30.79 12.81
N LEU A 573 17.41 29.95 13.35
CA LEU A 573 17.27 28.50 13.35
C LEU A 573 15.83 28.14 13.70
N GLU A 574 15.21 27.23 12.94
CA GLU A 574 13.93 26.64 13.30
C GLU A 574 13.95 26.22 14.78
N SER A 575 13.17 26.91 15.60
CA SER A 575 13.05 26.59 17.01
C SER A 575 12.42 25.20 17.13
N VAL A 576 13.24 24.20 17.43
CA VAL A 576 12.78 22.85 17.78
C VAL A 576 11.70 22.99 18.86
N LYS A 577 10.45 22.65 18.52
CA LYS A 577 9.34 22.71 19.48
C LYS A 577 9.73 21.90 20.72
N PRO A 578 9.59 22.46 21.94
CA PRO A 578 10.00 21.75 23.15
C PRO A 578 9.13 20.50 23.34
N ARG A 579 9.79 19.43 23.78
CA ARG A 579 9.19 18.12 24.05
C ARG A 579 7.96 18.25 24.96
N LYS A 580 6.88 17.52 24.69
CA LYS A 580 5.67 17.56 25.54
C LYS A 580 6.03 17.27 27.01
N PRO A 581 5.44 17.95 28.01
CA PRO A 581 5.65 17.60 29.42
C PRO A 581 5.09 16.20 29.74
N TYR A 582 5.69 15.49 30.71
CA TYR A 582 5.38 14.08 31.04
C TYR A 582 3.87 13.81 31.17
N TRP A 583 3.15 14.63 31.94
CA TRP A 583 1.69 14.49 32.13
C TRP A 583 0.85 14.62 30.85
N LYS A 584 1.34 15.32 29.82
CA LYS A 584 0.69 15.37 28.50
C LYS A 584 1.03 14.16 27.62
N ARG A 585 2.10 13.41 27.92
CA ARG A 585 2.48 12.17 27.21
C ARG A 585 1.73 10.96 27.73
N ILE A 586 1.39 10.97 29.03
CA ILE A 586 0.56 9.96 29.70
C ILE A 586 -0.91 10.36 29.79
N ALA A 587 -1.38 11.27 28.91
CA ALA A 587 -2.78 11.68 28.89
C ALA A 587 -3.69 10.46 28.68
N LEU A 588 -4.82 10.42 29.39
CA LEU A 588 -5.77 9.30 29.31
C LEU A 588 -6.44 9.22 27.93
N ILE A 589 -6.71 10.38 27.32
CA ILE A 589 -7.33 10.48 26.01
C ILE A 589 -6.43 11.34 25.13
N THR A 590 -5.89 10.73 24.07
CA THR A 590 -5.21 11.43 22.99
C THR A 590 -6.09 11.33 21.74
N PRO A 591 -6.81 12.40 21.34
CA PRO A 591 -7.62 12.36 20.14
C PRO A 591 -6.73 12.23 18.91
N ALA A 592 -7.16 11.38 17.96
CA ALA A 592 -6.47 11.24 16.68
C ALA A 592 -6.54 12.57 15.90
N PRO A 593 -5.48 12.98 15.17
CA PRO A 593 -5.43 14.26 14.46
C PRO A 593 -6.55 14.46 13.42
N ASN A 594 -7.14 13.36 12.95
CA ASN A 594 -8.18 13.30 11.92
C ASN A 594 -9.61 13.08 12.48
N LEU A 595 -9.79 13.15 13.80
CA LEU A 595 -11.08 12.95 14.45
C LEU A 595 -12.00 14.16 14.20
N ILE A 596 -13.16 13.92 13.57
CA ILE A 596 -14.19 14.95 13.37
C ILE A 596 -15.38 14.68 14.30
N GLY A 597 -15.64 15.59 15.24
CA GLY A 597 -16.73 15.47 16.22
C GLY A 597 -16.53 14.28 17.18
N PHE A 598 -17.60 13.52 17.45
CA PHE A 598 -17.54 12.29 18.26
C PHE A 598 -17.13 11.03 17.47
N GLY A 599 -16.85 11.15 16.16
CA GLY A 599 -16.29 10.06 15.36
C GLY A 599 -17.18 8.85 15.05
N PHE A 600 -18.41 8.73 15.58
CA PHE A 600 -19.27 7.55 15.39
C PHE A 600 -19.55 7.18 13.92
N LYS A 601 -19.79 8.18 13.06
CA LYS A 601 -20.01 7.95 11.61
C LYS A 601 -18.70 7.59 10.89
N GLN A 602 -17.58 8.23 11.28
CA GLN A 602 -16.25 7.86 10.79
C GLN A 602 -15.89 6.43 11.20
N TYR A 603 -16.30 5.99 12.39
CA TYR A 603 -16.10 4.62 12.84
C TYR A 603 -16.85 3.61 12.01
N GLY A 604 -18.17 3.78 11.84
CA GLY A 604 -18.98 2.85 11.06
C GLY A 604 -18.46 2.69 9.64
N GLN A 605 -18.02 3.79 9.02
CA GLN A 605 -17.36 3.76 7.72
C GLN A 605 -16.02 3.03 7.77
N ARG A 606 -15.13 3.35 8.73
CA ARG A 606 -13.83 2.67 8.88
C ARG A 606 -13.98 1.16 9.12
N LEU A 607 -14.95 0.75 9.93
CA LEU A 607 -15.23 -0.67 10.17
C LEU A 607 -15.60 -1.39 8.87
N TRP A 608 -16.44 -0.78 8.03
CA TRP A 608 -16.77 -1.32 6.71
C TRP A 608 -15.58 -1.35 5.75
N HIS A 609 -14.69 -0.36 5.83
CA HIS A 609 -13.47 -0.34 5.04
C HIS A 609 -12.44 -1.39 5.49
N ILE A 610 -12.36 -1.67 6.80
CA ILE A 610 -11.48 -2.71 7.37
C ILE A 610 -11.87 -4.11 6.85
N LEU A 611 -13.16 -4.37 6.58
CA LEU A 611 -13.59 -5.63 5.96
C LEU A 611 -12.99 -5.87 4.56
N ARG A 612 -12.41 -4.85 3.91
CA ARG A 612 -11.73 -5.04 2.62
C ARG A 612 -10.35 -5.66 2.76
N VAL A 613 -9.79 -5.70 3.96
CA VAL A 613 -8.48 -6.32 4.24
C VAL A 613 -8.48 -7.81 3.89
N PHE A 614 -9.62 -8.49 4.01
CA PHE A 614 -9.77 -9.91 3.62
C PHE A 614 -9.60 -10.15 2.12
N THR A 615 -9.51 -9.10 1.31
CA THR A 615 -9.23 -9.22 -0.14
C THR A 615 -7.74 -9.35 -0.41
N PHE A 616 -6.88 -9.08 0.57
CA PHE A 616 -5.42 -9.18 0.43
C PHE A 616 -4.95 -10.62 0.74
N PRO A 617 -4.27 -11.30 -0.21
CA PRO A 617 -3.82 -12.66 -0.02
C PRO A 617 -2.87 -12.85 1.16
N ALA A 618 -1.97 -11.88 1.43
CA ALA A 618 -1.05 -11.98 2.56
C ALA A 618 -1.77 -11.98 3.92
N VAL A 619 -2.94 -11.31 4.02
CA VAL A 619 -3.77 -11.29 5.24
C VAL A 619 -4.42 -12.66 5.42
N LEU A 620 -5.04 -13.20 4.37
CA LEU A 620 -5.63 -14.53 4.42
C LEU A 620 -4.57 -15.60 4.72
N TYR A 621 -3.39 -15.49 4.12
CA TYR A 621 -2.27 -16.38 4.36
C TYR A 621 -1.76 -16.30 5.81
N ALA A 622 -1.46 -15.10 6.32
CA ALA A 622 -1.00 -14.94 7.70
C ALA A 622 -2.07 -15.36 8.72
N GLY A 623 -3.34 -15.02 8.45
CA GLY A 623 -4.50 -15.47 9.23
C GLY A 623 -4.67 -16.99 9.21
N LEU A 624 -4.44 -17.65 8.07
CA LEU A 624 -4.47 -19.10 7.96
C LEU A 624 -3.32 -19.75 8.73
N GLN A 625 -2.09 -19.21 8.65
CA GLN A 625 -0.96 -19.76 9.41
C GLN A 625 -1.21 -19.65 10.91
N TRP A 626 -1.58 -18.45 11.39
CA TRP A 626 -1.84 -18.19 12.80
C TRP A 626 -3.04 -19.00 13.31
N GLY A 627 -4.18 -18.95 12.60
CA GLY A 627 -5.39 -19.75 12.88
C GLY A 627 -5.18 -21.24 12.92
N ALA A 628 -4.37 -21.76 12.00
CA ALA A 628 -4.03 -23.17 12.01
C ALA A 628 -3.24 -23.56 13.25
N GLN A 629 -2.21 -22.78 13.58
CA GLN A 629 -1.40 -23.04 14.75
C GLN A 629 -2.24 -23.01 16.04
N ASP A 630 -3.16 -22.05 16.18
CA ASP A 630 -4.11 -21.98 17.31
C ASP A 630 -5.06 -23.19 17.33
N ALA A 631 -5.54 -23.64 16.18
CA ALA A 631 -6.36 -24.85 16.11
C ALA A 631 -5.57 -26.10 16.58
N TRP A 632 -4.32 -26.26 16.15
CA TRP A 632 -3.47 -27.40 16.54
C TRP A 632 -3.12 -27.38 18.02
N LEU A 633 -2.99 -26.20 18.61
CA LEU A 633 -2.86 -26.00 20.05
C LEU A 633 -4.04 -26.66 20.78
N THR A 634 -5.27 -26.35 20.37
CA THR A 634 -6.48 -26.94 20.98
C THR A 634 -6.48 -28.46 20.94
N PHE A 635 -6.11 -29.09 19.80
CA PHE A 635 -6.14 -30.55 19.70
C PHE A 635 -5.20 -31.25 20.68
N TYR A 636 -3.98 -30.73 20.87
CA TYR A 636 -3.06 -31.38 21.79
C TYR A 636 -3.43 -31.06 23.25
N LEU A 637 -3.93 -29.86 23.56
CA LEU A 637 -4.40 -29.51 24.90
C LEU A 637 -5.58 -30.40 25.32
N THR A 638 -6.56 -30.60 24.44
CA THR A 638 -7.68 -31.53 24.69
C THR A 638 -7.17 -32.96 24.88
N LEU A 639 -6.19 -33.41 24.08
CA LEU A 639 -5.62 -34.75 24.24
C LEU A 639 -4.86 -34.93 25.56
N GLU A 640 -4.15 -33.89 25.99
CA GLU A 640 -3.45 -33.83 27.27
C GLU A 640 -4.46 -33.98 28.42
N GLU A 641 -5.58 -33.27 28.36
CA GLU A 641 -6.66 -33.31 29.35
C GLU A 641 -7.46 -34.64 29.33
N ASP A 642 -7.75 -35.21 28.17
CA ASP A 642 -8.62 -36.39 28.09
C ASP A 642 -7.89 -37.71 28.40
N ASN A 643 -6.59 -37.81 28.07
CA ASN A 643 -5.88 -39.09 28.07
C ASN A 643 -4.85 -39.25 29.19
N TRP A 644 -4.22 -38.18 29.65
CA TRP A 644 -3.05 -38.29 30.55
C TRP A 644 -3.42 -38.35 32.03
N TYR A 645 -4.63 -37.92 32.41
CA TYR A 645 -5.19 -38.15 33.76
C TYR A 645 -5.62 -39.61 33.98
N GLY A 646 -5.87 -40.37 32.90
CA GLY A 646 -6.30 -41.76 32.96
C GLY A 646 -5.16 -42.78 32.91
N GLU A 647 -5.51 -44.06 33.00
CA GLU A 647 -4.59 -45.17 32.76
C GLU A 647 -4.06 -45.11 31.30
N PRO A 648 -2.76 -45.29 31.03
CA PRO A 648 -1.69 -45.85 31.87
C PRO A 648 -0.88 -44.88 32.75
N TRP A 649 -1.07 -43.55 32.67
CA TRP A 649 -0.17 -42.59 33.32
C TRP A 649 -0.68 -42.04 34.66
N ASN A 650 -2.00 -41.84 34.81
CA ASN A 650 -2.64 -41.30 36.02
C ASN A 650 -1.98 -40.02 36.55
N TYR A 651 -1.75 -39.03 35.68
CA TYR A 651 -1.11 -37.77 36.08
C TYR A 651 -2.02 -36.90 36.95
N THR A 652 -1.41 -36.14 37.85
CA THR A 652 -2.03 -35.05 38.63
C THR A 652 -2.10 -33.77 37.80
N ASN A 653 -2.90 -32.77 38.19
CA ASN A 653 -3.00 -31.50 37.44
C ASN A 653 -1.63 -30.85 37.29
N ALA A 654 -0.78 -30.87 38.32
CA ALA A 654 0.59 -30.37 38.25
C ALA A 654 1.51 -31.14 37.27
N GLN A 655 1.33 -32.45 37.14
CA GLN A 655 2.12 -33.28 36.22
C GLN A 655 1.70 -33.09 34.76
N VAL A 656 0.38 -33.01 34.52
CA VAL A 656 -0.17 -32.63 33.21
C VAL A 656 0.34 -31.24 32.84
N ALA A 657 0.17 -30.26 33.72
CA ALA A 657 0.65 -28.90 33.49
C ALA A 657 2.16 -28.80 33.16
N THR A 658 3.00 -29.71 33.68
CA THR A 658 4.44 -29.80 33.37
C THR A 658 4.73 -30.18 31.91
N MET A 659 3.77 -30.77 31.19
CA MET A 659 3.86 -31.08 29.76
C MET A 659 3.94 -29.83 28.87
N ASN A 660 3.58 -28.66 29.40
CA ASN A 660 3.78 -27.36 28.73
C ASN A 660 5.25 -26.91 28.69
N VAL A 661 6.14 -27.48 29.53
CA VAL A 661 7.56 -27.09 29.58
C VAL A 661 8.29 -27.39 28.25
N PRO A 662 8.17 -28.59 27.65
CA PRO A 662 8.66 -28.83 26.30
C PRO A 662 8.16 -27.81 25.26
N CYS A 663 6.89 -27.41 25.31
CA CYS A 663 6.32 -26.42 24.39
C CYS A 663 6.98 -25.03 24.56
N ILE A 664 7.29 -24.63 25.80
CA ILE A 664 8.04 -23.40 26.09
C ILE A 664 9.46 -23.46 25.49
N ILE A 665 10.16 -24.57 25.66
CA ILE A 665 11.51 -24.76 25.11
C ILE A 665 11.47 -24.71 23.58
N GLY A 666 10.51 -25.44 22.98
CA GLY A 666 10.30 -25.48 21.54
C GLY A 666 10.01 -24.10 20.96
N SER A 667 9.06 -23.38 21.56
CA SER A 667 8.65 -22.04 21.11
C SER A 667 9.77 -21.01 21.26
N PHE A 668 10.58 -21.08 22.31
CA PHE A 668 11.77 -20.22 22.45
C PHE A 668 12.76 -20.41 21.29
N ILE A 669 13.05 -21.67 20.93
CA ILE A 669 13.91 -21.99 19.78
C ILE A 669 13.25 -21.52 18.47
N GLY A 670 11.95 -21.76 18.33
CA GLY A 670 11.14 -21.34 17.17
C GLY A 670 11.19 -19.83 16.95
N CYS A 671 10.98 -19.01 17.98
CA CYS A 671 11.00 -17.55 17.84
C CYS A 671 12.40 -17.00 17.51
N ILE A 672 13.47 -17.60 18.06
CA ILE A 672 14.85 -17.21 17.67
C ILE A 672 15.10 -17.54 16.18
N TYR A 673 14.61 -18.68 15.72
CA TYR A 673 14.70 -19.11 14.33
C TYR A 673 13.86 -18.23 13.38
N GLY A 674 12.59 -18.01 13.69
CA GLY A 674 11.63 -17.25 12.88
C GLY A 674 11.85 -15.73 12.89
N GLY A 675 12.42 -15.18 13.96
CA GLY A 675 12.67 -13.75 14.13
C GLY A 675 14.12 -13.36 13.80
N TYR A 676 15.05 -13.69 14.70
CA TYR A 676 16.45 -13.22 14.61
C TYR A 676 17.20 -13.79 13.40
N PHE A 677 17.16 -15.12 13.21
CA PHE A 677 17.88 -15.74 12.08
C PHE A 677 17.23 -15.42 10.72
N SER A 678 15.91 -15.26 10.68
CA SER A 678 15.18 -14.79 9.50
C SER A 678 15.63 -13.39 9.07
N ASP A 679 15.74 -12.44 10.01
CA ASP A 679 16.23 -11.08 9.71
C ASP A 679 17.68 -11.09 9.18
N LEU A 680 18.56 -11.92 9.76
CA LEU A 680 19.92 -12.08 9.26
C LEU A 680 19.94 -12.62 7.83
N PHE A 681 19.08 -13.59 7.53
CA PHE A 681 18.97 -14.18 6.21
C PHE A 681 18.45 -13.18 5.17
N VAL A 682 17.44 -12.37 5.50
CA VAL A 682 16.93 -11.31 4.61
C VAL A 682 18.02 -10.31 4.29
N ARG A 683 18.81 -9.88 5.28
CA ARG A 683 19.94 -8.97 5.04
C ARG A 683 20.99 -9.60 4.14
N TRP A 684 21.30 -10.88 4.35
CA TRP A 684 22.25 -11.62 3.53
C TRP A 684 21.75 -11.80 2.09
N MET A 685 20.47 -12.10 1.89
CA MET A 685 19.84 -12.15 0.57
C MET A 685 19.82 -10.77 -0.10
N ALA A 686 19.51 -9.71 0.64
CA ALA A 686 19.51 -8.33 0.12
C ALA A 686 20.89 -7.91 -0.37
N LYS A 687 21.96 -8.28 0.35
CA LYS A 687 23.35 -8.06 -0.11
C LYS A 687 23.66 -8.79 -1.42
N ARG A 688 23.11 -9.98 -1.61
CA ARG A 688 23.24 -10.76 -2.85
C ARG A 688 22.34 -10.25 -3.98
N ASN A 689 21.34 -9.43 -3.66
CA ASN A 689 20.36 -8.89 -4.59
C ASN A 689 20.53 -7.36 -4.77
N ASN A 690 21.77 -6.89 -4.95
CA ASN A 690 22.08 -5.47 -5.22
C ASN A 690 21.48 -4.48 -4.20
N GLY A 691 21.39 -4.89 -2.92
CA GLY A 691 20.86 -4.07 -1.83
C GLY A 691 19.35 -4.10 -1.66
N VAL A 692 18.63 -4.88 -2.48
CA VAL A 692 17.16 -4.94 -2.50
C VAL A 692 16.64 -6.11 -1.67
N ALA A 693 15.79 -5.82 -0.70
CA ALA A 693 15.08 -6.82 0.09
C ALA A 693 13.64 -7.00 -0.44
N GLU A 694 13.29 -8.25 -0.73
CA GLU A 694 11.94 -8.71 -1.04
C GLU A 694 11.32 -9.37 0.20
N ALA A 695 10.02 -9.22 0.40
CA ALA A 695 9.29 -9.80 1.54
C ALA A 695 9.37 -11.34 1.52
N GLU A 696 9.39 -11.94 0.33
CA GLU A 696 9.38 -13.38 0.09
C GLU A 696 10.68 -14.08 0.55
N HIS A 697 11.78 -13.33 0.72
CA HIS A 697 13.03 -13.87 1.24
C HIS A 697 12.85 -14.55 2.62
N ARG A 698 11.86 -14.13 3.42
CA ARG A 698 11.58 -14.73 4.74
C ARG A 698 10.89 -16.08 4.65
N LEU A 699 10.08 -16.30 3.62
CA LEU A 699 9.25 -17.50 3.49
C LEU A 699 10.09 -18.77 3.33
N TRP A 700 11.38 -18.65 2.97
CA TRP A 700 12.33 -19.77 3.00
C TRP A 700 12.42 -20.46 4.36
N PHE A 701 12.18 -19.72 5.45
CA PHE A 701 12.23 -20.28 6.80
C PHE A 701 11.01 -21.16 7.13
N MET A 702 9.95 -21.13 6.30
CA MET A 702 8.78 -21.99 6.47
C MET A 702 9.05 -23.46 6.10
N PHE A 703 10.05 -23.77 5.27
CA PHE A 703 10.28 -25.15 4.83
C PHE A 703 10.72 -26.10 5.96
N PRO A 704 11.70 -25.75 6.82
CA PRO A 704 12.02 -26.59 7.97
C PRO A 704 10.84 -26.71 8.95
N THR A 705 10.08 -25.64 9.14
CA THR A 705 8.87 -25.62 9.97
C THR A 705 7.80 -26.58 9.46
N ALA A 706 7.62 -26.65 8.13
CA ALA A 706 6.68 -27.56 7.50
C ALA A 706 6.98 -29.03 7.79
N LEU A 707 8.24 -29.38 8.11
CA LEU A 707 8.60 -30.75 8.47
C LEU A 707 8.50 -30.99 9.99
N ILE A 708 9.06 -30.07 10.78
CA ILE A 708 9.19 -30.25 12.23
C ILE A 708 7.81 -30.24 12.93
N SER A 709 6.94 -29.29 12.61
CA SER A 709 5.64 -29.14 13.28
C SER A 709 4.72 -30.37 13.08
N PRO A 710 4.47 -30.84 11.83
CA PRO A 710 3.69 -32.07 11.60
C PRO A 710 4.24 -33.31 12.27
N ILE A 711 5.57 -33.49 12.30
CA ILE A 711 6.21 -34.61 12.98
C ILE A 711 5.91 -34.56 14.48
N GLY A 712 5.93 -33.37 15.08
CA GLY A 712 5.56 -33.17 16.48
C GLY A 712 4.14 -33.63 16.81
N LEU A 713 3.16 -33.20 16.00
CA LEU A 713 1.75 -33.58 16.13
C LEU A 713 1.55 -35.10 16.03
N ILE A 714 2.20 -35.74 15.05
CA ILE A 714 2.10 -37.19 14.85
C ILE A 714 2.76 -37.96 16.00
N LEU A 715 3.95 -37.55 16.44
CA LEU A 715 4.66 -38.21 17.55
C LEU A 715 3.87 -38.15 18.85
N PHE A 716 3.28 -36.99 19.16
CA PHE A 716 2.47 -36.82 20.36
C PHE A 716 1.18 -37.65 20.29
N GLY A 717 0.48 -37.62 19.15
CA GLY A 717 -0.76 -38.39 18.96
C GLY A 717 -0.56 -39.91 18.99
N VAL A 718 0.42 -40.43 18.24
CA VAL A 718 0.74 -41.87 18.20
C VAL A 718 1.23 -42.34 19.57
N GLY A 719 2.06 -41.53 20.24
CA GLY A 719 2.58 -41.84 21.56
C GLY A 719 1.49 -41.93 22.62
N THR A 720 0.54 -40.99 22.59
CA THR A 720 -0.61 -40.98 23.51
C THR A 720 -1.56 -42.14 23.24
N ASN A 721 -1.87 -42.43 21.97
CA ASN A 721 -2.78 -43.54 21.63
C ASN A 721 -2.21 -44.92 21.99
N ASN A 722 -0.88 -45.09 21.94
CA ASN A 722 -0.21 -46.37 22.16
C ASN A 722 0.35 -46.54 23.58
N GLY A 723 0.14 -45.60 24.49
CA GLY A 723 0.64 -45.72 25.86
C GLY A 723 2.16 -45.60 25.99
N TRP A 724 2.83 -44.81 25.12
CA TRP A 724 4.30 -44.70 25.15
C TRP A 724 4.80 -43.98 26.41
N ASN A 725 6.00 -44.36 26.86
CA ASN A 725 6.67 -43.63 27.94
C ASN A 725 6.94 -42.16 27.54
N TRP A 726 6.98 -41.29 28.55
CA TRP A 726 7.04 -39.83 28.40
C TRP A 726 8.10 -39.24 27.44
N PRO A 727 9.30 -39.82 27.20
CA PRO A 727 10.33 -39.11 26.42
C PRO A 727 9.93 -38.77 24.98
N VAL A 728 9.23 -39.68 24.29
CA VAL A 728 8.88 -39.49 22.88
C VAL A 728 7.72 -38.51 22.70
N PRO A 729 6.60 -38.63 23.44
CA PRO A 729 5.54 -37.63 23.43
C PRO A 729 6.03 -36.22 23.80
N TYR A 730 6.94 -36.09 24.79
CA TYR A 730 7.47 -34.80 25.22
C TYR A 730 8.36 -34.15 24.16
N VAL A 731 9.14 -34.93 23.41
CA VAL A 731 9.87 -34.41 22.24
C VAL A 731 8.88 -33.93 21.16
N GLY A 732 7.77 -34.67 20.98
CA GLY A 732 6.67 -34.25 20.10
C GLY A 732 6.09 -32.88 20.49
N LEU A 733 5.81 -32.67 21.78
CA LEU A 733 5.37 -31.37 22.33
C LEU A 733 6.38 -30.25 22.07
N GLY A 734 7.69 -30.54 22.20
CA GLY A 734 8.73 -29.58 21.84
C GLY A 734 8.72 -29.18 20.36
N PHE A 735 8.43 -30.10 19.45
CA PHE A 735 8.29 -29.79 18.03
C PHE A 735 7.01 -29.02 17.71
N ILE A 736 5.91 -29.29 18.41
CA ILE A 736 4.67 -28.51 18.32
C ILE A 736 4.95 -27.06 18.75
N GLY A 737 5.60 -26.87 19.90
CA GLY A 737 6.01 -25.55 20.38
C GLY A 737 6.92 -24.81 19.40
N PHE A 738 7.87 -25.51 18.76
CA PHE A 738 8.71 -24.92 17.70
C PHE A 738 7.87 -24.42 16.52
N GLY A 739 6.90 -25.21 16.05
CA GLY A 739 5.99 -24.83 14.97
C GLY A 739 5.20 -23.56 15.28
N TRP A 740 4.60 -23.51 16.48
CA TRP A 740 3.85 -22.37 16.98
C TRP A 740 4.72 -21.10 17.04
N GLY A 741 5.96 -21.23 17.54
CA GLY A 741 6.88 -20.10 17.71
C GLY A 741 7.44 -19.49 16.43
N CYS A 742 7.46 -20.20 15.30
CA CYS A 742 8.03 -19.66 14.05
C CYS A 742 7.03 -19.46 12.91
N ALA A 743 6.02 -20.32 12.72
CA ALA A 743 5.08 -20.19 11.60
C ALA A 743 4.26 -18.89 11.70
N GLY A 744 3.79 -18.58 12.91
CA GLY A 744 3.09 -17.32 13.19
C GLY A 744 3.98 -16.11 12.93
N ASP A 745 5.19 -16.11 13.50
CA ASP A 745 6.13 -14.99 13.41
C ASP A 745 6.53 -14.67 11.96
N ILE A 746 6.90 -15.70 11.18
CA ILE A 746 7.33 -15.52 9.78
C ILE A 746 6.17 -14.99 8.92
N SER A 747 4.96 -15.50 9.11
CA SER A 747 3.80 -15.10 8.30
C SER A 747 3.27 -13.71 8.65
N MET A 748 3.26 -13.33 9.93
CA MET A 748 2.92 -11.97 10.37
C MET A 748 3.96 -10.95 9.91
N THR A 749 5.25 -11.27 10.05
CA THR A 749 6.34 -10.40 9.57
C THR A 749 6.28 -10.22 8.05
N TYR A 750 6.00 -11.30 7.31
CA TYR A 750 5.77 -11.24 5.87
C TYR A 750 4.64 -10.27 5.49
N LEU A 751 3.48 -10.37 6.16
CA LEU A 751 2.36 -9.45 5.92
C LEU A 751 2.76 -7.98 6.16
N MET A 752 3.53 -7.71 7.23
CA MET A 752 3.99 -6.35 7.53
C MET A 752 4.97 -5.81 6.50
N ASP A 753 5.81 -6.66 5.92
CA ASP A 753 6.72 -6.23 4.85
C ASP A 753 6.00 -6.02 3.52
N CYS A 754 4.98 -6.83 3.21
CA CYS A 754 4.14 -6.60 2.03
C CYS A 754 3.35 -5.27 2.12
N TYR A 755 2.83 -4.93 3.31
CA TYR A 755 1.94 -3.78 3.51
C TYR A 755 2.32 -2.93 4.75
N PRO A 756 3.46 -2.23 4.74
CA PRO A 756 3.96 -1.47 5.89
C PRO A 756 3.05 -0.30 6.32
N ASP A 757 2.24 0.24 5.39
CA ASP A 757 1.30 1.33 5.66
C ASP A 757 -0.06 0.87 6.19
N MET A 758 -0.38 -0.42 6.08
CA MET A 758 -1.67 -1.01 6.46
C MET A 758 -1.53 -2.10 7.52
N VAL A 759 -0.49 -2.00 8.37
CA VAL A 759 -0.20 -3.01 9.39
C VAL A 759 -1.38 -3.19 10.33
N LEU A 760 -2.02 -2.11 10.81
CA LEU A 760 -3.15 -2.22 11.74
C LEU A 760 -4.33 -2.94 11.09
N GLU A 761 -4.75 -2.48 9.92
CA GLU A 761 -5.88 -3.05 9.19
C GLU A 761 -5.60 -4.51 8.85
N GLY A 762 -4.38 -4.82 8.38
CA GLY A 762 -3.88 -6.17 8.12
C GLY A 762 -3.96 -7.09 9.33
N MET A 763 -3.46 -6.65 10.49
CA MET A 763 -3.46 -7.46 11.72
C MET A 763 -4.85 -7.70 12.27
N VAL A 764 -5.76 -6.71 12.16
CA VAL A 764 -7.19 -6.94 12.50
C VAL A 764 -7.78 -8.02 11.59
N GLY A 765 -7.46 -8.01 10.29
CA GLY A 765 -7.86 -9.06 9.37
C GLY A 765 -7.32 -10.44 9.76
N VAL A 766 -6.02 -10.53 10.10
CA VAL A 766 -5.37 -11.76 10.59
C VAL A 766 -6.06 -12.27 11.85
N ALA A 767 -6.28 -11.41 12.84
CA ALA A 767 -6.93 -11.78 14.09
C ALA A 767 -8.35 -12.32 13.88
N VAL A 768 -9.14 -11.74 12.97
CA VAL A 768 -10.48 -12.26 12.66
C VAL A 768 -10.41 -13.66 12.03
N VAL A 769 -9.51 -13.88 11.06
CA VAL A 769 -9.33 -15.21 10.45
C VAL A 769 -8.85 -16.22 11.49
N ASN A 770 -7.84 -15.84 12.28
CA ASN A 770 -7.28 -16.64 13.36
C ASN A 770 -8.37 -17.14 14.31
N ASN A 771 -9.05 -16.21 14.97
CA ASN A 771 -10.06 -16.51 15.96
C ASN A 771 -11.23 -17.30 15.37
N THR A 772 -11.57 -17.08 14.10
CA THR A 772 -12.62 -17.86 13.42
C THR A 772 -12.19 -19.32 13.21
N ILE A 773 -10.96 -19.56 12.75
CA ILE A 773 -10.43 -20.91 12.55
C ILE A 773 -10.28 -21.62 13.90
N GLY A 774 -9.67 -20.95 14.89
CA GLY A 774 -9.51 -21.47 16.24
C GLY A 774 -10.85 -21.85 16.85
N MET A 775 -11.87 -21.00 16.72
CA MET A 775 -13.24 -21.28 17.18
C MET A 775 -13.84 -22.52 16.49
N ILE A 776 -13.79 -22.61 15.15
CA ILE A 776 -14.39 -23.72 14.39
C ILE A 776 -13.77 -25.06 14.81
N PHE A 777 -12.43 -25.12 14.87
CA PHE A 777 -11.75 -26.36 15.25
C PHE A 777 -11.96 -26.69 16.72
N THR A 778 -11.93 -25.70 17.63
CA THR A 778 -12.18 -25.92 19.06
C THR A 778 -13.55 -26.54 19.32
N PHE A 779 -14.60 -26.08 18.66
CA PHE A 779 -15.93 -26.71 18.77
C PHE A 779 -16.00 -28.11 18.13
N GLY A 780 -15.13 -28.39 17.16
CA GLY A 780 -15.08 -29.66 16.45
C GLY A 780 -14.18 -30.72 17.11
N THR A 781 -13.22 -30.32 17.96
CA THR A 781 -12.15 -31.18 18.48
C THR A 781 -12.69 -32.42 19.19
N SER A 782 -13.50 -32.25 20.23
CA SER A 782 -14.03 -33.37 21.03
C SER A 782 -14.87 -34.33 20.19
N TYR A 783 -15.76 -33.81 19.34
CA TYR A 783 -16.56 -34.63 18.43
C TYR A 783 -15.71 -35.41 17.42
N TRP A 784 -14.55 -34.88 17.03
CA TRP A 784 -13.66 -35.57 16.10
C TRP A 784 -12.92 -36.72 16.79
N PHE A 785 -12.44 -36.51 18.03
CA PHE A 785 -11.84 -37.58 18.81
C PHE A 785 -12.83 -38.69 19.18
N GLU A 786 -14.12 -38.37 19.36
CA GLU A 786 -15.16 -39.38 19.55
C GLU A 786 -15.44 -40.21 18.27
N ALA A 787 -15.30 -39.59 17.09
CA ALA A 787 -15.62 -40.23 15.82
C ALA A 787 -14.47 -41.08 15.23
N GLN A 788 -13.22 -40.78 15.58
CA GLN A 788 -12.03 -41.41 14.99
C GLN A 788 -10.94 -41.62 16.05
N SER A 789 -10.08 -42.64 15.88
CA SER A 789 -8.97 -42.86 16.82
C SER A 789 -8.02 -41.66 16.91
N VAL A 790 -7.46 -41.43 18.11
CA VAL A 790 -6.48 -40.37 18.41
C VAL A 790 -5.35 -40.32 17.37
N THR A 791 -4.77 -41.49 17.04
CA THR A 791 -3.73 -41.59 16.00
C THR A 791 -4.22 -41.09 14.65
N GLY A 792 -5.45 -41.43 14.27
CA GLY A 792 -6.05 -41.03 13.00
C GLY A 792 -6.23 -39.52 12.91
N VAL A 793 -6.80 -38.91 13.97
CA VAL A 793 -7.03 -37.46 14.06
C VAL A 793 -5.70 -36.71 13.99
N MET A 794 -4.71 -37.10 14.80
CA MET A 794 -3.41 -36.42 14.86
C MET A 794 -2.58 -36.59 13.58
N CYS A 795 -2.70 -37.72 12.87
CA CYS A 795 -2.10 -37.89 11.55
C CYS A 795 -2.73 -36.96 10.51
N ILE A 796 -4.06 -36.82 10.51
CA ILE A 796 -4.77 -35.92 9.59
C ILE A 796 -4.37 -34.47 9.87
N ILE A 797 -4.33 -34.07 11.13
CA ILE A 797 -3.92 -32.72 11.54
C ILE A 797 -2.46 -32.45 11.21
N GLY A 798 -1.56 -33.44 11.40
CA GLY A 798 -0.18 -33.34 10.91
C GLY A 798 -0.11 -33.08 9.41
N ALA A 799 -0.90 -33.81 8.62
CA ALA A 799 -0.99 -33.59 7.17
C ALA A 799 -1.57 -32.20 6.81
N LEU A 800 -2.61 -31.75 7.52
CA LEU A 800 -3.18 -30.41 7.33
C LEU A 800 -2.19 -29.30 7.70
N SER A 801 -1.45 -29.47 8.80
CA SER A 801 -0.38 -28.57 9.22
C SER A 801 0.70 -28.46 8.14
N PHE A 802 1.13 -29.59 7.55
CA PHE A 802 2.05 -29.59 6.41
C PHE A 802 1.48 -28.80 5.23
N VAL A 803 0.24 -29.06 4.83
CA VAL A 803 -0.42 -28.38 3.70
C VAL A 803 -0.53 -26.88 3.94
N PHE A 804 -0.93 -26.47 5.14
CA PHE A 804 -1.08 -25.07 5.48
C PHE A 804 0.27 -24.36 5.50
N ILE A 805 1.30 -24.90 6.15
CA ILE A 805 2.63 -24.29 6.14
C ILE A 805 3.21 -24.26 4.71
N MET A 806 2.96 -25.29 3.90
CA MET A 806 3.38 -25.34 2.50
C MET A 806 2.58 -24.41 1.57
N ALA A 807 1.46 -23.82 2.02
CA ALA A 807 0.81 -22.72 1.31
C ALA A 807 1.72 -21.49 1.14
N SER A 808 2.87 -21.47 1.84
CA SER A 808 3.97 -20.52 1.61
C SER A 808 4.57 -20.64 0.21
N LEU A 809 4.56 -21.82 -0.42
CA LEU A 809 5.16 -22.03 -1.75
C LEU A 809 4.39 -21.31 -2.86
N PRO A 810 3.04 -21.37 -2.92
CA PRO A 810 2.22 -20.45 -3.70
C PRO A 810 2.56 -18.98 -3.48
N MET A 811 2.74 -18.55 -2.21
CA MET A 811 3.07 -17.17 -1.88
C MET A 811 4.48 -16.78 -2.36
N MET A 812 5.45 -17.70 -2.35
CA MET A 812 6.78 -17.45 -2.91
C MET A 812 6.77 -17.37 -4.43
N ILE A 813 6.04 -18.27 -5.10
CA ILE A 813 6.01 -18.32 -6.57
C ILE A 813 5.19 -17.17 -7.14
N TRP A 814 4.03 -16.85 -6.55
CA TRP A 814 3.12 -15.82 -7.04
C TRP A 814 3.24 -14.46 -6.33
N GLY A 815 3.92 -14.40 -5.18
CA GLY A 815 4.29 -13.14 -4.51
C GLY A 815 5.43 -12.43 -5.21
N THR A 816 6.43 -13.18 -5.70
CA THR A 816 7.55 -12.64 -6.51
C THR A 816 7.15 -12.24 -7.94
N TYR A 817 5.90 -12.47 -8.37
CA TYR A 817 5.47 -11.92 -9.65
C TYR A 817 5.19 -10.42 -9.50
N PRO A 818 5.81 -9.54 -10.32
CA PRO A 818 5.49 -8.10 -10.35
C PRO A 818 4.03 -7.82 -10.73
N ASN A 819 3.32 -8.86 -11.19
CA ASN A 819 1.88 -8.96 -11.15
C ASN A 819 1.50 -9.90 -10.00
N GLY A 820 1.19 -9.37 -8.81
CA GLY A 820 0.29 -10.08 -7.91
C GLY A 820 -0.92 -10.46 -8.76
N PHE A 821 -1.02 -11.73 -9.13
CA PHE A 821 -2.07 -12.24 -10.00
C PHE A 821 -3.34 -12.22 -9.15
N ASN A 822 -3.94 -11.05 -9.12
CA ASN A 822 -5.08 -10.75 -8.31
C ASN A 822 -6.31 -11.25 -9.07
N VAL A 823 -6.42 -12.58 -9.19
CA VAL A 823 -7.68 -13.26 -9.52
C VAL A 823 -8.79 -12.78 -8.57
N MET A 824 -8.42 -12.19 -7.41
CA MET A 824 -9.34 -11.63 -6.43
C MET A 824 -9.47 -10.10 -6.41
N GLU A 825 -8.59 -9.30 -7.02
CA GLU A 825 -8.90 -7.86 -7.26
C GLU A 825 -9.94 -7.69 -8.36
N LEU A 826 -9.99 -8.62 -9.31
CA LEU A 826 -11.07 -8.70 -10.29
C LEU A 826 -12.41 -9.06 -9.61
N ALA A 827 -12.39 -9.90 -8.58
CA ALA A 827 -13.57 -10.20 -7.75
C ALA A 827 -13.96 -9.00 -6.86
N CYS A 828 -12.98 -8.29 -6.32
CA CYS A 828 -13.19 -7.11 -5.48
C CYS A 828 -13.69 -5.90 -6.28
N ARG A 829 -13.22 -5.70 -7.52
CA ARG A 829 -13.72 -4.66 -8.46
C ARG A 829 -15.10 -4.99 -9.01
N LYS A 830 -15.44 -6.27 -9.18
CA LYS A 830 -16.81 -6.70 -9.54
C LYS A 830 -17.81 -6.55 -8.39
N ALA A 831 -17.36 -6.48 -7.14
CA ALA A 831 -18.24 -6.45 -5.97
C ALA A 831 -18.63 -5.05 -5.47
N SER A 832 -17.95 -3.95 -5.85
CA SER A 832 -18.36 -2.58 -5.40
C SER A 832 -17.72 -1.43 -6.21
N PRO A 833 -18.48 -0.75 -7.10
CA PRO A 833 -18.07 0.49 -7.79
C PRO A 833 -17.99 1.74 -6.89
N GLU A 834 -18.50 1.69 -5.66
CA GLU A 834 -18.83 2.89 -4.87
C GLU A 834 -17.67 3.50 -4.04
N LEU A 835 -16.44 2.97 -4.09
CA LEU A 835 -15.35 3.54 -3.26
C LEU A 835 -14.65 4.77 -3.85
N SER A 836 -15.03 5.21 -5.04
CA SER A 836 -14.50 6.43 -5.67
C SER A 836 -15.38 7.67 -5.46
N SER A 837 -16.54 7.54 -4.79
CA SER A 837 -17.48 8.64 -4.59
C SER A 837 -18.10 8.65 -3.19
N VAL A 838 -17.51 9.39 -2.26
CA VAL A 838 -18.24 9.89 -1.08
C VAL A 838 -17.94 11.37 -0.92
N GLU A 839 -18.66 12.20 -1.67
CA GLU A 839 -19.00 13.56 -1.22
C GLU A 839 -20.10 13.48 -0.13
N PRO A 840 -20.18 14.47 0.78
CA PRO A 840 -21.20 14.51 1.82
C PRO A 840 -22.54 14.91 1.22
N MET A 841 -23.40 13.95 0.90
CA MET A 841 -24.71 14.26 0.33
C MET A 841 -25.84 14.15 1.35
N GLY A 842 -26.56 15.28 1.46
CA GLY A 842 -27.86 15.42 2.06
C GLY A 842 -28.96 14.67 1.31
N GLU A 843 -30.13 14.76 1.90
CA GLU A 843 -31.32 13.90 1.75
C GLU A 843 -31.74 13.56 0.31
N THR A 844 -32.07 12.27 0.13
CA THR A 844 -32.61 11.68 -1.09
C THR A 844 -34.14 11.75 -1.10
N LEU A 845 -34.72 12.30 -2.17
CA LEU A 845 -36.15 12.16 -2.51
C LEU A 845 -36.33 10.97 -3.46
N LYS A 846 -37.09 9.96 -3.00
CA LYS A 846 -37.46 8.72 -3.71
C LYS A 846 -38.46 8.98 -4.84
N VAL A 847 -38.27 8.34 -6.01
CA VAL A 847 -39.39 7.84 -6.85
C VAL A 847 -39.00 6.52 -7.53
N ARG A 848 -39.91 5.54 -7.45
CA ARG A 848 -39.88 4.17 -8.00
C ARG A 848 -40.24 4.11 -9.49
N ASN A 849 -39.76 3.07 -10.21
CA ASN A 849 -40.51 2.11 -11.06
C ASN A 849 -39.50 1.26 -11.88
N LEU A 850 -39.33 -0.05 -11.68
CA LEU A 850 -40.12 -1.22 -12.15
C LEU A 850 -40.22 -1.39 -13.68
N ALA A 851 -39.46 -2.37 -14.19
CA ALA A 851 -39.93 -3.59 -14.91
C ALA A 851 -39.55 -3.81 -16.41
N MET A 852 -39.09 -5.06 -16.66
CA MET A 852 -39.22 -5.93 -17.86
C MET A 852 -38.21 -5.73 -19.02
N ALA A 853 -37.26 -6.64 -19.28
CA ALA A 853 -37.31 -8.05 -19.75
C ALA A 853 -37.47 -8.21 -21.29
N GLY A 854 -36.53 -8.94 -21.92
CA GLY A 854 -36.61 -9.46 -23.30
C GLY A 854 -35.24 -9.65 -23.98
N SER A 855 -34.63 -10.84 -23.86
CA SER A 855 -34.46 -11.86 -24.94
C SER A 855 -33.62 -11.40 -26.15
N GLY A 856 -32.39 -11.90 -26.34
CA GLY A 856 -32.06 -13.06 -27.20
C GLY A 856 -31.95 -12.63 -28.68
N THR A 857 -30.87 -12.82 -29.45
CA THR A 857 -30.26 -14.10 -29.82
C THR A 857 -29.01 -13.85 -30.69
N LYS A 858 -28.07 -14.81 -30.65
CA LYS A 858 -26.78 -14.91 -31.35
C LYS A 858 -26.88 -14.99 -32.89
N ARG A 859 -25.80 -14.62 -33.60
CA ARG A 859 -25.28 -15.37 -34.77
C ARG A 859 -23.79 -15.11 -35.05
N HIS A 860 -23.05 -16.20 -35.22
CA HIS A 860 -21.69 -16.32 -35.75
C HIS A 860 -21.66 -16.21 -37.29
N ILE A 861 -20.50 -15.89 -37.89
CA ILE A 861 -19.77 -16.69 -38.91
C ILE A 861 -18.41 -16.01 -39.27
N SER A 862 -17.47 -16.85 -39.69
CA SER A 862 -15.99 -16.77 -39.78
C SER A 862 -15.38 -16.23 -41.11
N PRO A 863 -14.03 -16.11 -41.22
CA PRO A 863 -13.32 -15.29 -42.22
C PRO A 863 -12.41 -16.07 -43.22
N LYS A 864 -11.92 -15.36 -44.25
CA LYS A 864 -10.85 -15.73 -45.24
C LYS A 864 -10.40 -14.43 -45.96
N LEU A 865 -9.20 -14.19 -46.51
CA LEU A 865 -7.84 -14.76 -46.55
C LEU A 865 -6.96 -13.80 -47.42
N PHE A 866 -5.63 -14.02 -47.45
CA PHE A 866 -4.64 -13.75 -48.52
C PHE A 866 -3.65 -12.56 -48.49
N ALA A 867 -2.50 -12.84 -49.13
CA ALA A 867 -1.14 -12.32 -48.98
C ALA A 867 -0.45 -12.07 -50.35
N ALA A 868 0.67 -11.33 -50.39
CA ALA A 868 1.86 -11.44 -51.30
C ALA A 868 2.77 -10.17 -51.19
N SER A 869 4.08 -10.24 -50.86
CA SER A 869 5.32 -10.34 -51.71
C SER A 869 5.61 -9.11 -52.61
N ALA A 870 6.80 -8.56 -52.89
CA ALA A 870 8.24 -8.73 -52.57
C ALA A 870 9.01 -7.56 -53.26
N GLY A 871 10.30 -7.30 -52.96
CA GLY A 871 11.20 -6.56 -53.89
C GLY A 871 12.33 -5.72 -53.29
N ASP A 872 13.56 -6.06 -53.67
CA ASP A 872 14.88 -5.68 -53.11
C ASP A 872 15.61 -4.59 -53.93
N GLY A 873 16.61 -3.89 -53.36
CA GLY A 873 17.52 -3.02 -54.14
C GLY A 873 18.42 -2.04 -53.35
N ARG A 874 19.74 -2.29 -53.33
CA ARG A 874 20.81 -1.59 -52.58
C ARG A 874 21.52 -0.47 -53.37
N GLY A 875 22.17 0.47 -52.67
CA GLY A 875 23.29 1.29 -53.18
C GLY A 875 23.76 2.42 -52.26
N PHE A 876 25.02 2.38 -51.83
CA PHE A 876 25.71 3.14 -50.74
C PHE A 876 26.18 4.58 -51.08
N THR A 877 26.27 5.47 -50.07
CA THR A 877 27.52 6.15 -49.57
C THR A 877 27.21 7.15 -48.44
N GLY A 878 27.95 7.09 -47.32
CA GLY A 878 27.67 7.76 -46.03
C GLY A 878 28.39 9.12 -45.77
N PRO A 879 28.75 9.44 -44.52
CA PRO A 879 27.82 9.92 -43.49
C PRO A 879 28.32 11.18 -42.73
N ASN A 880 27.39 11.91 -42.09
CA ASN A 880 27.62 12.69 -40.87
C ASN A 880 26.34 12.58 -40.03
N LYS A 881 26.34 11.73 -38.99
CA LYS A 881 25.22 11.55 -38.06
C LYS A 881 25.69 11.65 -36.60
N VAL A 882 24.80 12.25 -35.81
CA VAL A 882 24.89 12.72 -34.43
C VAL A 882 24.22 11.68 -33.50
N PHE A 883 24.98 11.28 -32.49
CA PHE A 883 24.69 10.86 -31.09
C PHE A 883 23.42 10.06 -30.71
N LEU A 884 23.66 8.81 -30.30
CA LEU A 884 23.05 8.11 -29.16
C LEU A 884 24.17 7.91 -28.13
N THR A 885 24.02 8.36 -26.88
CA THR A 885 24.98 8.05 -25.81
C THR A 885 24.76 6.63 -25.30
N THR A 886 25.46 5.69 -25.92
CA THR A 886 25.87 4.40 -25.34
C THR A 886 27.35 4.48 -25.00
N VAL A 887 27.73 4.05 -23.80
CA VAL A 887 29.14 3.88 -23.38
C VAL A 887 29.85 2.99 -24.40
N GLU A 888 31.03 3.41 -24.86
CA GLU A 888 31.84 2.70 -25.87
C GLU A 888 32.22 1.28 -25.41
N PRO A 889 32.02 0.23 -26.24
CA PRO A 889 32.69 -1.05 -26.02
C PRO A 889 34.09 -1.02 -26.66
N ARG A 890 35.10 -1.40 -25.87
CA ARG A 890 36.45 -1.67 -26.36
C ARG A 890 36.43 -2.87 -27.33
N ASN A 891 37.04 -2.67 -28.50
CA ASN A 891 37.31 -3.62 -29.59
C ASN A 891 37.40 -5.12 -29.23
N SER A 892 36.54 -5.96 -29.83
CA SER A 892 36.88 -7.30 -30.37
C SER A 892 35.73 -7.87 -31.24
N PRO A 893 35.98 -8.81 -32.17
CA PRO A 893 35.21 -8.90 -33.42
C PRO A 893 33.96 -9.81 -33.37
N GLU A 894 32.93 -9.30 -34.06
CA GLU A 894 31.85 -9.94 -34.83
C GLU A 894 31.38 -11.37 -34.48
N GLY A 895 30.07 -11.46 -34.20
CA GLY A 895 29.27 -12.64 -34.59
C GLY A 895 28.59 -13.39 -33.45
N THR A 896 27.72 -12.74 -32.67
CA THR A 896 26.80 -13.51 -31.79
C THR A 896 25.46 -12.82 -31.43
N LEU A 897 25.32 -11.50 -31.63
CA LEU A 897 24.13 -10.78 -31.16
C LEU A 897 22.83 -11.09 -31.94
N THR A 898 22.93 -11.37 -33.24
CA THR A 898 21.74 -11.50 -34.12
C THR A 898 20.96 -12.80 -33.91
N HIS A 899 21.56 -13.83 -33.29
CA HIS A 899 20.93 -15.12 -33.07
C HIS A 899 20.26 -15.28 -31.70
N LEU A 900 20.54 -14.38 -30.75
CA LEU A 900 20.02 -14.45 -29.37
C LEU A 900 18.68 -13.74 -29.18
N LEU A 901 18.35 -12.75 -30.02
CA LEU A 901 17.06 -12.05 -29.99
C LEU A 901 15.89 -12.89 -30.52
N THR A 902 16.14 -13.86 -31.42
CA THR A 902 15.08 -14.63 -32.09
C THR A 902 14.36 -15.60 -31.17
N ASN A 903 14.98 -16.03 -30.07
CA ASN A 903 14.38 -17.01 -29.14
C ASN A 903 13.50 -16.40 -28.04
N LEU A 904 13.45 -15.07 -27.91
CA LEU A 904 12.59 -14.35 -26.94
C LEU A 904 11.23 -13.91 -27.53
N ILE A 905 11.05 -13.97 -28.86
CA ILE A 905 9.94 -13.32 -29.58
C ILE A 905 8.95 -14.36 -30.17
N SER A 906 8.61 -15.40 -29.42
CA SER A 906 7.55 -16.37 -29.79
C SER A 906 6.20 -16.12 -29.10
N LYS A 907 6.02 -14.96 -28.46
CA LYS A 907 4.73 -14.51 -27.90
C LYS A 907 4.34 -13.15 -28.49
N PRO A 908 3.05 -12.91 -28.79
CA PRO A 908 2.64 -11.71 -29.50
C PRO A 908 2.80 -10.46 -28.62
N SER A 909 3.33 -9.40 -29.25
CA SER A 909 3.31 -7.98 -28.84
C SER A 909 3.97 -7.61 -27.50
N ILE A 910 5.30 -7.38 -27.53
CA ILE A 910 5.98 -6.48 -26.59
C ILE A 910 5.97 -5.09 -27.24
N ARG A 911 5.19 -4.16 -26.68
CA ARG A 911 5.28 -2.71 -26.98
C ARG A 911 5.68 -2.02 -25.68
N LEU A 912 6.80 -1.30 -25.71
CA LEU A 912 7.23 -0.51 -24.55
C LEU A 912 6.29 0.69 -24.44
N TRP A 913 5.70 0.86 -23.25
CA TRP A 913 4.67 1.83 -22.84
C TRP A 913 3.21 1.39 -23.03
#